data_AF-A0A7X4E7R6-F1
#
_entry.id   AF-A0A7X4E7R6-F1
#
_cell.length_a   1.000
_cell.length_b   1.000
_cell.length_c   1.000
_cell.angle_alpha   90.00
_cell.angle_beta   90.00
_cell.angle_gamma   90.00
#
_symmetry.space_group_name_H-M   'P 1'
#
loop_
_entity.id
_entity.type
_entity.pdbx_description
1 polymer ?
#
loop_
_entity_poly.entity_id
_entity_poly.type
_entity_poly.pdbx_seq_one_letter_code
_entity_poly.pdbx_strand_id
1 'polypeptide(L)'
;MLPTNHAAPIDAGGIALGPTWRSQLDAAREELKENTRDARGGIRWLGRYTSRIDDILRGIYRAADAVTDTPCALIPIGGYGRRHLCLHSDIDLLIVLDGEIGATEEKFISAILHPLWDLGFEVGHQIRRFDELAQPEVDNPEYLTALMEARFLEGDRALFGRVADTCLANGSVWRPAMRKALVDLIKQRLSRFNHTVFHLEPDVKDSPGGLRDATAIRLLQGMEQDRPYDTYVDPGRLAEAEDFMLRVRSVLHMERKRNANVLEHGLQEAVAQAFGSPGEQPGRQVERLMSTYYHHARRINRSLQTLLKAATAPEDADTAVEPIDDDLVQAWDGIRFADGTRASLQPRIWLRPFEEALARDSTVSEQVLTCVERHGERYMPEAFFPTDRERDQLLDLLRPRPGLYDRLEEMHSRGLLGRMFPEFQKIYCHVTRDFYHRYTVDEHTLRAIRNVEHLCTPMTHSRKRFAGLLRELDEPELLVLALMFHDVGKWTNRNHAEEGVRMANDAMRRLRLPERSRQMVEFLIRHHLQMSVVAFRRDAEDPDTVIGFTRLVGTEERLKLLTLLTLADVDAVSPGVLTPWKEEMLWRLYVESYNQLTLGYGDDSIDHDEVARIALNVQRPDDITEAELTSYLEGFPQRYLRLVDGPVVYDHLRLARDLKPGIVRPILKTHETSWELSAIALDQPRLFSNICGVLSFFGMDIMRGHVMSNQHGVALDIFEFEDREKFLTLNPSARDELEALLDDVIGGRVVIDEKLKGRWRAGRKKLPVEQITPHVHYNNHYSKRFTVVEMVAPNGWGLLYRVSRAIADSGCSIDLVLINTEGTKALDVFHLTEQGGKLTEETQERLKADLEETLGAAANH
;
A
#
# COMPACT_ATOMS: atom_id res chain seq x y z
N MET A 1 12.14 67.19 -38.25
CA MET A 1 12.67 66.65 -39.52
C MET A 1 13.08 65.22 -39.25
N LEU A 2 12.18 64.29 -39.54
CA LEU A 2 12.38 62.85 -39.39
C LEU A 2 13.04 62.32 -40.67
N PRO A 3 14.07 61.47 -40.59
CA PRO A 3 14.61 60.83 -41.78
C PRO A 3 13.65 59.73 -42.22
N THR A 4 13.13 59.88 -43.44
CA THR A 4 12.41 58.87 -44.20
C THR A 4 13.35 57.70 -44.49
N ASN A 5 13.06 56.55 -43.90
CA ASN A 5 13.76 55.30 -44.22
C ASN A 5 13.14 54.74 -45.50
N HIS A 6 13.85 54.86 -46.62
CA HIS A 6 13.46 54.27 -47.88
C HIS A 6 13.52 52.74 -47.79
N ALA A 7 12.38 52.08 -48.03
CA ALA A 7 12.32 50.64 -48.25
C ALA A 7 13.11 50.29 -49.52
N ALA A 8 14.05 49.35 -49.39
CA ALA A 8 14.75 48.76 -50.53
C ALA A 8 13.79 47.85 -51.31
N PRO A 9 13.95 47.71 -52.64
CA PRO A 9 13.09 46.85 -53.45
C PRO A 9 13.26 45.38 -53.06
N ILE A 10 12.13 44.68 -52.95
CA ILE A 10 12.03 43.25 -52.67
C ILE A 10 12.40 42.52 -53.97
N ASP A 11 13.60 41.93 -54.01
CA ASP A 11 13.98 41.00 -55.07
C ASP A 11 13.57 39.56 -54.70
N ALA A 12 13.42 38.70 -55.69
CA ALA A 12 12.71 37.41 -55.65
C ALA A 12 13.36 36.28 -54.78
N GLY A 13 14.09 36.62 -53.72
CA GLY A 13 14.75 35.68 -52.83
C GLY A 13 14.83 36.17 -51.39
N GLY A 14 13.75 35.95 -50.62
CA GLY A 14 13.74 36.04 -49.17
C GLY A 14 13.87 37.45 -48.57
N ILE A 15 13.10 37.73 -47.52
CA ILE A 15 13.37 38.90 -46.67
C ILE A 15 14.73 38.65 -46.00
N ALA A 16 15.78 39.33 -46.47
CA ALA A 16 17.10 39.25 -45.85
C ALA A 16 16.99 39.60 -44.37
N LEU A 17 17.48 38.72 -43.48
CA LEU A 17 17.51 38.95 -42.04
C LEU A 17 18.12 40.34 -41.77
N GLY A 18 17.31 41.27 -41.29
CA GLY A 18 17.84 42.52 -40.76
C GLY A 18 18.74 42.17 -39.55
N PRO A 19 20.00 42.66 -39.47
CA PRO A 19 20.89 42.40 -38.32
C PRO A 19 20.26 42.77 -36.97
N THR A 20 19.20 43.57 -36.99
CA THR A 20 18.36 43.99 -35.87
C THR A 20 17.59 42.85 -35.19
N TRP A 21 16.97 41.92 -35.93
CA TRP A 21 16.10 40.88 -35.30
C TRP A 21 16.91 39.84 -34.54
N ARG A 22 18.05 39.41 -35.10
CA ARG A 22 18.97 38.49 -34.43
C ARG A 22 19.52 39.11 -33.14
N SER A 23 19.92 40.38 -33.19
CA SER A 23 20.36 41.12 -32.01
C SER A 23 19.25 41.26 -30.95
N GLN A 24 18.00 41.52 -31.35
CA GLN A 24 16.85 41.56 -30.44
C GLN A 24 16.59 40.20 -29.76
N LEU A 25 16.69 39.11 -30.53
CA LEU A 25 16.53 37.74 -30.03
C LEU A 25 17.63 37.38 -29.03
N ASP A 26 18.89 37.66 -29.37
CA ASP A 26 20.03 37.39 -28.49
C ASP A 26 19.90 38.17 -27.17
N ALA A 27 19.51 39.45 -27.24
CA ALA A 27 19.25 40.26 -26.05
C ALA A 27 18.08 39.71 -25.20
N ALA A 28 17.00 39.24 -25.83
CA ALA A 28 15.87 38.63 -25.12
C ALA A 28 16.25 37.31 -24.44
N ARG A 29 17.07 36.48 -25.10
CA ARG A 29 17.58 35.22 -24.56
C ARG A 29 18.52 35.45 -23.39
N GLU A 30 19.44 36.42 -23.47
CA GLU A 30 20.35 36.73 -22.36
C GLU A 30 19.59 37.27 -21.14
N GLU A 31 18.61 38.16 -21.33
CA GLU A 31 17.76 38.65 -20.22
C GLU A 31 17.02 37.50 -19.51
N LEU A 32 16.47 36.54 -20.26
CA LEU A 32 15.80 35.37 -19.67
C LEU A 32 16.80 34.44 -18.96
N LYS A 33 18.00 34.21 -19.53
CA LYS A 33 19.05 33.40 -18.90
C LYS A 33 19.52 34.01 -17.58
N GLU A 34 19.78 35.31 -17.54
CA GLU A 34 20.19 36.02 -16.32
C GLU A 34 19.20 35.79 -15.18
N ASN A 35 17.90 35.95 -15.45
CA ASN A 35 16.88 35.72 -14.45
C ASN A 35 16.70 34.23 -14.11
N THR A 36 16.94 33.33 -15.07
CA THR A 36 16.85 31.88 -14.85
C THR A 36 17.97 31.36 -13.94
N ARG A 37 19.17 31.97 -13.95
CA ARG A 37 20.27 31.63 -13.02
C ARG A 37 19.87 31.80 -11.56
N ASP A 38 19.07 32.81 -11.26
CA ASP A 38 18.50 33.05 -9.93
C ASP A 38 17.14 32.33 -9.72
N ALA A 39 16.87 31.31 -10.54
CA ALA A 39 15.60 30.60 -10.63
C ALA A 39 14.37 31.51 -10.80
N ARG A 40 14.47 32.73 -11.36
CA ARG A 40 13.33 33.63 -11.56
C ARG A 40 12.59 33.41 -12.89
N GLY A 41 13.01 32.45 -13.71
CA GLY A 41 12.45 32.14 -15.04
C GLY A 41 11.03 31.54 -15.03
N GLY A 42 10.10 32.08 -14.23
CA GLY A 42 8.69 31.67 -14.15
C GLY A 42 7.77 32.53 -15.02
N ILE A 43 6.47 32.50 -14.73
CA ILE A 43 5.38 33.10 -15.53
C ILE A 43 5.69 34.56 -15.92
N ARG A 44 6.14 35.38 -14.96
CA ARG A 44 6.43 36.81 -15.19
C ARG A 44 7.53 37.02 -16.25
N TRP A 45 8.64 36.29 -16.13
CA TRP A 45 9.80 36.47 -17.02
C TRP A 45 9.60 35.77 -18.36
N LEU A 46 8.90 34.64 -18.38
CA LEU A 46 8.46 34.01 -19.61
C LEU A 46 7.49 34.90 -20.39
N GLY A 47 6.55 35.57 -19.72
CA GLY A 47 5.66 36.55 -20.37
C GLY A 47 6.41 37.74 -20.97
N ARG A 48 7.48 38.22 -20.31
CA ARG A 48 8.37 39.26 -20.85
C ARG A 48 9.16 38.75 -22.06
N TYR A 49 9.72 37.54 -21.98
CA TYR A 49 10.42 36.91 -23.10
C TYR A 49 9.47 36.72 -24.29
N THR A 50 8.27 36.16 -24.09
CA THR A 50 7.24 36.06 -25.12
C THR A 50 6.92 37.41 -25.73
N SER A 51 6.79 38.49 -24.94
CA SER A 51 6.50 39.82 -25.49
C SER A 51 7.62 40.32 -26.43
N ARG A 52 8.88 40.00 -26.13
CA ARG A 52 10.02 40.32 -27.00
C ARG A 52 10.02 39.48 -28.28
N ILE A 53 9.55 38.24 -28.22
CA ILE A 53 9.38 37.38 -29.39
C ILE A 53 8.19 37.85 -30.24
N ASP A 54 7.08 38.24 -29.60
CA ASP A 54 5.93 38.88 -30.24
C ASP A 54 6.40 40.10 -31.08
N ASP A 55 7.26 40.97 -30.54
CA ASP A 55 7.78 42.14 -31.25
C ASP A 55 8.57 41.77 -32.52
N ILE A 56 9.37 40.71 -32.47
CA ILE A 56 10.10 40.18 -33.64
C ILE A 56 9.12 39.66 -34.69
N LEU A 57 8.14 38.84 -34.29
CA LEU A 57 7.14 38.28 -35.21
C LEU A 57 6.25 39.38 -35.82
N ARG A 58 5.88 40.41 -35.06
CA ARG A 58 5.17 41.59 -35.61
C ARG A 58 6.01 42.30 -36.65
N GLY A 59 7.31 42.45 -36.40
CA GLY A 59 8.25 43.03 -37.37
C GLY A 59 8.35 42.22 -38.67
N ILE A 60 8.46 40.90 -38.55
CA ILE A 60 8.47 39.96 -39.69
C ILE A 60 7.15 40.02 -40.46
N TYR A 61 6.01 39.94 -39.77
CA TYR A 61 4.69 40.01 -40.38
C TYR A 61 4.52 41.31 -41.18
N ARG A 62 4.85 42.47 -40.59
CA ARG A 62 4.73 43.77 -41.28
C ARG A 62 5.63 43.91 -42.50
N ALA A 63 6.78 43.22 -42.51
CA ALA A 63 7.65 43.18 -43.67
C ALA A 63 7.08 42.29 -44.79
N ALA A 64 6.31 41.26 -44.44
CA ALA A 64 5.62 40.38 -45.38
C ALA A 64 4.25 40.94 -45.83
N ASP A 65 3.60 41.79 -45.03
CA ASP A 65 2.22 42.30 -45.24
C ASP A 65 2.01 42.92 -46.62
N ALA A 66 3.02 43.57 -47.18
CA ALA A 66 2.95 44.16 -48.53
C ALA A 66 2.89 43.14 -49.69
N VAL A 67 2.99 41.83 -49.40
CA VAL A 67 3.01 40.76 -50.42
C VAL A 67 1.61 40.33 -50.85
N THR A 68 0.60 40.45 -50.00
CA THR A 68 -0.79 40.06 -50.31
C THR A 68 -1.79 41.10 -49.80
N ASP A 69 -2.90 41.26 -50.52
CA ASP A 69 -4.06 42.04 -50.07
C ASP A 69 -5.11 41.16 -49.34
N THR A 70 -4.88 39.84 -49.26
CA THR A 70 -5.79 38.89 -48.63
C THR A 70 -5.76 39.07 -47.10
N PRO A 71 -6.92 39.33 -46.43
CA PRO A 71 -6.95 39.48 -44.99
C PRO A 71 -6.42 38.25 -44.27
N CYS A 72 -5.45 38.44 -43.37
CA CYS A 72 -4.78 37.37 -42.66
C CYS A 72 -4.70 37.67 -41.16
N ALA A 73 -4.90 36.67 -40.30
CA ALA A 73 -4.68 36.75 -38.86
C ALA A 73 -3.54 35.80 -38.44
N LEU A 74 -2.52 36.33 -37.76
CA LEU A 74 -1.45 35.55 -37.15
C LEU A 74 -1.77 35.27 -35.68
N ILE A 75 -1.90 34.00 -35.33
CA ILE A 75 -2.48 33.55 -34.06
C ILE A 75 -1.54 32.54 -33.38
N PRO A 76 -0.77 32.95 -32.36
CA PRO A 76 -0.12 32.05 -31.43
C PRO A 76 -1.12 31.11 -30.75
N ILE A 77 -0.78 29.82 -30.69
CA ILE A 77 -1.56 28.78 -30.01
C ILE A 77 -0.70 28.04 -28.98
N GLY A 78 -1.32 27.18 -28.17
CA GLY A 78 -0.64 26.35 -27.17
C GLY A 78 0.20 27.16 -26.16
N GLY A 79 1.40 26.65 -25.84
CA GLY A 79 2.30 27.26 -24.87
C GLY A 79 2.77 28.68 -25.25
N TYR A 80 2.89 28.96 -26.55
CA TYR A 80 3.22 30.30 -27.05
C TYR A 80 2.03 31.26 -26.93
N GLY A 81 0.82 30.79 -27.28
CA GLY A 81 -0.44 31.51 -27.05
C GLY A 81 -0.64 31.94 -25.61
N ARG A 82 -0.39 31.00 -24.67
CA ARG A 82 -0.43 31.22 -23.21
C ARG A 82 0.69 32.10 -22.66
N ARG A 83 1.70 32.46 -23.46
CA ARG A 83 2.89 33.25 -23.06
C ARG A 83 3.82 32.56 -22.07
N HIS A 84 3.91 31.22 -22.12
CA HIS A 84 4.80 30.41 -21.27
C HIS A 84 6.02 29.90 -22.06
N LEU A 85 6.54 30.71 -22.99
CA LEU A 85 7.62 30.33 -23.91
C LEU A 85 8.96 30.23 -23.17
N CYS A 86 9.47 29.01 -22.96
CA CYS A 86 10.83 28.79 -22.41
C CYS A 86 11.90 28.93 -23.50
N LEU A 87 13.17 29.12 -23.13
CA LEU A 87 14.30 29.40 -24.05
C LEU A 87 14.37 28.52 -25.31
N HIS A 88 14.10 27.22 -25.14
CA HIS A 88 14.13 26.19 -26.19
C HIS A 88 12.74 25.55 -26.39
N SER A 89 11.66 26.31 -26.21
CA SER A 89 10.33 25.87 -26.63
C SER A 89 10.11 26.19 -28.10
N ASP A 90 9.29 25.35 -28.71
CA ASP A 90 8.62 25.59 -29.98
C ASP A 90 7.73 26.83 -29.94
N ILE A 91 7.55 27.44 -31.11
CA ILE A 91 6.56 28.49 -31.38
C ILE A 91 5.48 27.87 -32.25
N ASP A 92 4.27 27.74 -31.71
CA ASP A 92 3.11 27.25 -32.46
C ASP A 92 2.26 28.41 -33.00
N LEU A 93 2.05 28.41 -34.33
CA LEU A 93 1.34 29.47 -35.06
C LEU A 93 0.19 28.90 -35.88
N LEU A 94 -0.98 29.51 -35.76
CA LEU A 94 -2.09 29.38 -36.69
C LEU A 94 -2.12 30.64 -37.57
N ILE A 95 -2.03 30.46 -38.89
CA ILE A 95 -2.16 31.51 -39.90
C ILE A 95 -3.50 31.30 -40.61
N VAL A 96 -4.45 32.21 -40.39
CA VAL A 96 -5.78 32.13 -41.00
C VAL A 96 -5.90 33.19 -42.09
N LEU A 97 -6.29 32.79 -43.29
CA LEU A 97 -6.58 33.68 -44.41
C LEU A 97 -8.09 33.69 -44.72
N ASP A 98 -8.62 34.86 -45.09
CA ASP A 98 -9.99 35.02 -45.59
C ASP A 98 -10.02 35.08 -47.12
N GLY A 99 -9.65 33.96 -47.75
CA GLY A 99 -9.55 33.84 -49.20
C GLY A 99 -8.88 32.55 -49.65
N GLU A 100 -8.82 32.34 -50.97
CA GLU A 100 -8.09 31.22 -51.56
C GLU A 100 -6.59 31.38 -51.37
N ILE A 101 -5.89 30.26 -51.13
CA ILE A 101 -4.44 30.25 -50.98
C ILE A 101 -3.82 30.03 -52.36
N GLY A 102 -3.42 31.12 -53.01
CA GLY A 102 -2.71 31.10 -54.28
C GLY A 102 -1.19 31.28 -54.13
N ALA A 103 -0.49 31.42 -55.25
CA ALA A 103 0.97 31.59 -55.27
C ALA A 103 1.46 32.88 -54.55
N THR A 104 0.60 33.90 -54.44
CA THR A 104 0.90 35.14 -53.72
C THR A 104 0.83 34.92 -52.21
N GLU A 105 -0.21 34.24 -51.74
CA GLU A 105 -0.41 33.86 -50.34
C GLU A 105 0.69 32.89 -49.88
N GLU A 106 1.08 31.92 -50.71
CA GLU A 106 2.21 31.03 -50.42
C GLU A 106 3.54 31.80 -50.22
N LYS A 107 3.78 32.82 -51.04
CA LYS A 107 4.96 33.71 -50.88
C LYS A 107 4.87 34.53 -49.61
N PHE A 108 3.69 35.05 -49.27
CA PHE A 108 3.44 35.78 -48.03
C PHE A 108 3.71 34.89 -46.80
N ILE A 109 3.17 33.67 -46.79
CA ILE A 109 3.38 32.69 -45.72
C ILE A 109 4.88 32.34 -45.60
N SER A 110 5.55 32.08 -46.73
CA SER A 110 6.99 31.79 -46.74
C SER A 110 7.82 32.96 -46.22
N ALA A 111 7.42 34.20 -46.53
CA ALA A 111 8.04 35.41 -46.04
C ALA A 111 7.89 35.60 -44.51
N ILE A 112 6.89 34.97 -43.89
CA ILE A 112 6.75 34.91 -42.43
C ILE A 112 7.58 33.76 -41.84
N LEU A 113 7.49 32.57 -42.41
CA LEU A 113 8.07 31.36 -41.82
C LEU A 113 9.59 31.25 -41.99
N HIS A 114 10.12 31.59 -43.17
CA HIS A 114 11.56 31.44 -43.46
C HIS A 114 12.44 32.25 -42.49
N PRO A 115 12.14 33.54 -42.20
CA PRO A 115 12.92 34.29 -41.22
C PRO A 115 12.92 33.68 -39.82
N LEU A 116 11.83 33.02 -39.41
CA LEU A 116 11.78 32.35 -38.09
C LEU A 116 12.72 31.15 -38.03
N TRP A 117 12.79 30.35 -39.10
CA TRP A 117 13.75 29.25 -39.21
C TRP A 117 15.19 29.76 -39.29
N ASP A 118 15.44 30.84 -40.02
CA ASP A 118 16.77 31.47 -40.11
C ASP A 118 17.24 32.05 -38.77
N LEU A 119 16.31 32.51 -37.93
CA LEU A 119 16.56 32.90 -36.54
C LEU A 119 16.78 31.70 -35.60
N GLY A 120 16.57 30.48 -36.08
CA GLY A 120 16.76 29.23 -35.35
C GLY A 120 15.61 28.88 -34.41
N PHE A 121 14.38 29.29 -34.71
CA PHE A 121 13.19 28.81 -34.01
C PHE A 121 12.74 27.46 -34.57
N GLU A 122 12.30 26.57 -33.67
CA GLU A 122 11.43 25.45 -34.01
C GLU A 122 10.00 25.98 -34.10
N VAL A 123 9.39 25.91 -35.30
CA VAL A 123 8.08 26.50 -35.57
C VAL A 123 7.08 25.42 -35.96
N GLY A 124 6.15 25.11 -35.04
CA GLY A 124 4.92 24.41 -35.37
C GLY A 124 3.98 25.38 -36.05
N HIS A 125 3.43 25.04 -37.21
CA HIS A 125 2.49 25.94 -37.89
C HIS A 125 1.34 25.19 -38.54
N GLN A 126 0.20 25.87 -38.60
CA GLN A 126 -0.94 25.49 -39.41
C GLN A 126 -1.40 26.68 -40.24
N ILE A 127 -1.70 26.40 -41.50
CA ILE A 127 -2.27 27.35 -42.42
C ILE A 127 -3.70 26.89 -42.69
N ARG A 128 -4.65 27.80 -42.54
CA ARG A 128 -6.08 27.51 -42.71
C ARG A 128 -6.76 28.64 -43.45
N ARG A 129 -7.73 28.29 -44.27
CA ARG A 129 -8.74 29.23 -44.76
C ARG A 129 -9.85 29.36 -43.71
N PHE A 130 -10.50 30.51 -43.63
CA PHE A 130 -11.54 30.71 -42.62
C PHE A 130 -12.74 29.74 -42.78
N ASP A 131 -13.10 29.38 -44.02
CA ASP A 131 -14.17 28.43 -44.33
C ASP A 131 -13.88 27.01 -43.82
N GLU A 132 -12.61 26.62 -43.73
CA GLU A 132 -12.17 25.32 -43.19
C GLU A 132 -12.43 25.20 -41.68
N LEU A 133 -12.63 26.32 -40.98
CA LEU A 133 -12.90 26.33 -39.54
C LEU A 133 -14.38 26.10 -39.21
N ALA A 134 -15.24 25.84 -40.21
CA ALA A 134 -16.66 25.61 -40.01
C ALA A 134 -16.97 24.36 -39.16
N GLN A 135 -16.06 23.37 -39.13
CA GLN A 135 -16.20 22.13 -38.37
C GLN A 135 -14.90 21.76 -37.66
N PRO A 136 -14.95 21.16 -36.47
CA PRO A 136 -13.75 20.75 -35.75
C PRO A 136 -13.01 19.58 -36.44
N GLU A 137 -11.69 19.69 -36.49
CA GLU A 137 -10.77 18.66 -36.98
C GLU A 137 -10.54 17.60 -35.88
N VAL A 138 -11.42 16.60 -35.83
CA VAL A 138 -11.46 15.59 -34.75
C VAL A 138 -10.32 14.57 -34.80
N ASP A 139 -9.62 14.46 -35.91
CA ASP A 139 -8.46 13.59 -36.14
C ASP A 139 -7.14 14.19 -35.64
N ASN A 140 -7.13 15.45 -35.20
CA ASN A 140 -5.96 16.11 -34.60
C ASN A 140 -6.26 16.65 -33.18
N PRO A 141 -6.28 15.78 -32.16
CA PRO A 141 -6.57 16.16 -30.78
C PRO A 141 -5.63 17.25 -30.22
N GLU A 142 -4.34 17.17 -30.56
CA GLU A 142 -3.33 18.13 -30.11
C GLU A 142 -3.64 19.55 -30.61
N TYR A 143 -4.00 19.69 -31.89
CA TYR A 143 -4.43 20.97 -32.46
C TYR A 143 -5.67 21.53 -31.75
N LEU A 144 -6.69 20.69 -31.54
CA LEU A 144 -7.91 21.11 -30.83
C LEU A 144 -7.58 21.70 -29.45
N THR A 145 -6.69 21.05 -28.70
CA THR A 145 -6.28 21.56 -27.37
C THR A 145 -5.42 22.82 -27.45
N ALA A 146 -4.49 22.90 -28.41
CA ALA A 146 -3.63 24.07 -28.59
C ALA A 146 -4.44 25.32 -28.98
N LEU A 147 -5.46 25.15 -29.82
CA LEU A 147 -6.33 26.24 -30.29
C LEU A 147 -7.09 26.91 -29.15
N MET A 148 -7.39 26.19 -28.06
CA MET A 148 -8.05 26.76 -26.88
C MET A 148 -7.26 27.89 -26.21
N GLU A 149 -5.96 27.97 -26.50
CA GLU A 149 -5.02 28.95 -25.95
C GLU A 149 -4.68 30.05 -26.97
N ALA A 150 -5.47 30.14 -28.04
CA ALA A 150 -5.26 31.09 -29.10
C ALA A 150 -5.30 32.54 -28.60
N ARG A 151 -4.36 33.34 -29.07
CA ARG A 151 -4.30 34.77 -28.81
C ARG A 151 -4.01 35.51 -30.10
N PHE A 152 -4.65 36.67 -30.29
CA PHE A 152 -4.29 37.56 -31.39
C PHE A 152 -2.86 38.09 -31.25
N LEU A 153 -2.04 37.90 -32.29
CA LEU A 153 -0.72 38.53 -32.39
C LEU A 153 -0.77 39.73 -33.34
N GLU A 154 -0.95 39.51 -34.64
CA GLU A 154 -0.90 40.57 -35.66
C GLU A 154 -1.81 40.23 -36.86
N GLY A 155 -2.12 41.22 -37.70
CA GLY A 155 -2.96 41.08 -38.89
C GLY A 155 -4.39 41.59 -38.69
N ASP A 156 -5.35 41.00 -39.40
CA ASP A 156 -6.76 41.39 -39.35
C ASP A 156 -7.42 40.94 -38.04
N ARG A 157 -7.76 41.93 -37.21
CA ARG A 157 -8.42 41.71 -35.91
C ARG A 157 -9.87 41.29 -36.03
N ALA A 158 -10.59 41.69 -37.07
CA ALA A 158 -11.97 41.26 -37.31
C ALA A 158 -12.02 39.78 -37.74
N LEU A 159 -11.06 39.34 -38.54
CA LEU A 159 -10.88 37.93 -38.87
C LEU A 159 -10.60 37.09 -37.62
N PHE A 160 -9.69 37.53 -36.74
CA PHE A 160 -9.49 36.86 -35.45
C PHE A 160 -10.76 36.81 -34.59
N GLY A 161 -11.54 37.88 -34.57
CA GLY A 161 -12.84 37.91 -33.88
C GLY A 161 -13.77 36.80 -34.38
N ARG A 162 -13.89 36.64 -35.70
CA ARG A 162 -14.67 35.54 -36.30
C ARG A 162 -14.12 34.16 -35.95
N VAL A 163 -12.79 33.97 -35.93
CA VAL A 163 -12.16 32.71 -35.50
C VAL A 163 -12.50 32.40 -34.04
N ALA A 164 -12.41 33.39 -33.15
CA ALA A 164 -12.76 33.24 -31.75
C ALA A 164 -14.25 32.91 -31.58
N ASP A 165 -15.14 33.56 -32.31
CA ASP A 165 -16.58 33.27 -32.27
C ASP A 165 -16.89 31.87 -32.79
N THR A 166 -16.30 31.46 -33.92
CA THR A 166 -16.52 30.15 -34.52
C THR A 166 -15.94 29.01 -33.69
N CYS A 167 -14.73 29.15 -33.13
CA CYS A 167 -14.00 28.04 -32.50
C CYS A 167 -13.98 28.09 -30.96
N LEU A 168 -14.03 29.28 -30.35
CA LEU A 168 -13.75 29.48 -28.92
C LEU A 168 -14.94 30.01 -28.13
N ALA A 169 -16.04 30.46 -28.75
CA ALA A 169 -17.24 30.82 -28.01
C ALA A 169 -17.78 29.61 -27.22
N ASN A 170 -18.44 29.84 -26.07
CA ASN A 170 -18.97 28.75 -25.24
C ASN A 170 -20.00 27.88 -25.98
N GLY A 171 -20.78 28.48 -26.89
CA GLY A 171 -21.74 27.78 -27.76
C GLY A 171 -21.15 27.21 -29.05
N SER A 172 -19.83 27.27 -29.24
CA SER A 172 -19.19 26.78 -30.46
C SER A 172 -19.31 25.26 -30.61
N VAL A 173 -19.51 24.80 -31.85
CA VAL A 173 -19.47 23.38 -32.25
C VAL A 173 -18.11 22.71 -31.97
N TRP A 174 -17.06 23.49 -31.77
CA TRP A 174 -15.72 23.00 -31.44
C TRP A 174 -15.58 22.61 -29.96
N ARG A 175 -16.36 23.20 -29.05
CA ARG A 175 -16.21 23.00 -27.60
C ARG A 175 -16.35 21.53 -27.17
N PRO A 176 -17.36 20.75 -27.63
CA PRO A 176 -17.46 19.34 -27.29
C PRO A 176 -16.26 18.52 -27.78
N ALA A 177 -15.78 18.78 -29.01
CA ALA A 177 -14.62 18.09 -29.58
C ALA A 177 -13.33 18.41 -28.81
N MET A 178 -13.10 19.69 -28.49
CA MET A 178 -11.96 20.16 -27.69
C MET A 178 -11.93 19.53 -26.29
N ARG A 179 -13.08 19.51 -25.60
CA ARG A 179 -13.20 18.86 -24.29
C ARG A 179 -12.87 17.38 -24.39
N LYS A 180 -13.46 16.67 -25.35
CA LYS A 180 -13.22 15.23 -25.54
C LYS A 180 -11.75 14.96 -25.81
N ALA A 181 -11.14 15.69 -26.74
CA ALA A 181 -9.72 15.61 -27.06
C ALA A 181 -8.85 15.84 -25.82
N LEU A 182 -9.14 16.88 -25.03
CA LEU A 182 -8.39 17.19 -23.81
C LEU A 182 -8.48 16.06 -22.79
N VAL A 183 -9.68 15.54 -22.50
CA VAL A 183 -9.88 14.45 -21.54
C VAL A 183 -9.21 13.15 -22.00
N ASP A 184 -9.31 12.81 -23.29
CA ASP A 184 -8.70 11.62 -23.87
C ASP A 184 -7.16 11.71 -23.81
N LEU A 185 -6.58 12.87 -24.15
CA LEU A 185 -5.13 13.12 -24.05
C LEU A 185 -4.62 13.05 -22.61
N ILE A 186 -5.41 13.53 -21.63
CA ILE A 186 -5.07 13.39 -20.21
C ILE A 186 -5.02 11.91 -19.83
N LYS A 187 -6.06 11.14 -20.14
CA LYS A 187 -6.13 9.71 -19.81
C LYS A 187 -4.96 8.93 -20.43
N GLN A 188 -4.66 9.18 -21.71
CA GLN A 188 -3.56 8.53 -22.41
C GLN A 188 -2.20 8.91 -21.82
N ARG A 189 -2.01 10.17 -21.39
CA ARG A 189 -0.77 10.61 -20.75
C ARG A 189 -0.59 9.95 -19.39
N LEU A 190 -1.60 9.99 -18.51
CA LEU A 190 -1.48 9.47 -17.15
C LEU A 190 -1.14 7.97 -17.12
N SER A 191 -1.66 7.18 -18.07
CA SER A 191 -1.36 5.75 -18.16
C SER A 191 0.09 5.45 -18.52
N ARG A 192 0.72 6.27 -19.38
CA ARG A 192 2.15 6.13 -19.73
C ARG A 192 3.08 6.32 -18.52
N PHE A 193 2.62 7.01 -17.48
CA PHE A 193 3.37 7.28 -16.25
C PHE A 193 2.91 6.45 -15.04
N ASN A 194 2.14 5.38 -15.25
CA ASN A 194 1.56 4.54 -14.19
C ASN A 194 0.74 5.34 -13.15
N HIS A 195 0.15 6.46 -13.55
CA HIS A 195 -0.66 7.33 -12.68
C HIS A 195 0.05 7.83 -11.41
N THR A 196 1.39 7.80 -11.34
CA THR A 196 2.14 8.22 -10.15
C THR A 196 2.88 9.53 -10.36
N VAL A 197 2.82 10.41 -9.36
CA VAL A 197 3.60 11.67 -9.30
C VAL A 197 5.04 11.42 -8.83
N PHE A 198 5.33 10.24 -8.29
CA PHE A 198 6.54 9.96 -7.49
C PHE A 198 7.68 9.32 -8.31
N HIS A 199 7.87 9.75 -9.56
CA HIS A 199 9.10 9.37 -10.29
C HIS A 199 10.28 10.20 -9.74
N LEU A 200 11.40 9.56 -9.40
CA LEU A 200 12.60 10.24 -8.89
C LEU A 200 13.22 11.22 -9.89
N GLU A 201 13.07 10.92 -11.18
CA GLU A 201 13.46 11.80 -12.29
C GLU A 201 12.18 12.18 -13.07
N PRO A 202 11.34 13.07 -12.51
CA PRO A 202 10.05 13.36 -13.10
C PRO A 202 10.20 14.26 -14.34
N ASP A 203 9.32 14.07 -15.31
CA ASP A 203 9.11 15.04 -16.39
C ASP A 203 8.19 16.16 -15.89
N VAL A 204 8.72 17.38 -15.76
CA VAL A 204 8.00 18.53 -15.19
C VAL A 204 6.84 19.01 -16.08
N LYS A 205 6.81 18.58 -17.34
CA LYS A 205 5.77 18.92 -18.31
C LYS A 205 4.69 17.85 -18.38
N ASP A 206 5.10 16.59 -18.55
CA ASP A 206 4.21 15.49 -18.93
C ASP A 206 3.88 14.50 -17.81
N SER A 207 4.64 14.47 -16.72
CA SER A 207 4.30 13.59 -15.59
C SER A 207 2.99 14.03 -14.91
N PRO A 208 2.28 13.13 -14.22
CA PRO A 208 1.16 13.49 -13.35
C PRO A 208 1.57 14.62 -12.39
N GLY A 209 0.73 15.66 -12.29
CA GLY A 209 1.05 16.87 -11.52
C GLY A 209 1.94 17.89 -12.23
N GLY A 210 2.31 17.65 -13.49
CA GLY A 210 3.15 18.55 -14.29
C GLY A 210 2.40 19.69 -14.98
N LEU A 211 3.11 20.45 -15.83
CA LEU A 211 2.57 21.63 -16.52
C LEU A 211 1.36 21.34 -17.42
N ARG A 212 1.30 20.16 -18.05
CA ARG A 212 0.14 19.77 -18.86
C ARG A 212 -1.12 19.56 -18.01
N ASP A 213 -0.98 19.06 -16.79
CA ASP A 213 -2.10 18.93 -15.84
C ASP A 213 -2.58 20.34 -15.41
N ALA A 214 -1.66 21.24 -15.06
CA ALA A 214 -1.99 22.63 -14.71
C ALA A 214 -2.70 23.37 -15.86
N THR A 215 -2.26 23.12 -17.10
CA THR A 215 -2.90 23.66 -18.31
C THR A 215 -4.29 23.08 -18.48
N ALA A 216 -4.45 21.76 -18.39
CA ALA A 216 -5.73 21.09 -18.51
C ALA A 216 -6.76 21.61 -17.50
N ILE A 217 -6.36 21.84 -16.25
CA ILE A 217 -7.20 22.43 -15.20
C ILE A 217 -7.78 23.77 -15.69
N ARG A 218 -6.92 24.72 -16.11
CA ARG A 218 -7.40 26.02 -16.59
C ARG A 218 -8.30 25.93 -17.80
N LEU A 219 -7.98 25.05 -18.74
CA LEU A 219 -8.77 24.86 -19.96
C LEU A 219 -10.16 24.33 -19.64
N LEU A 220 -10.26 23.35 -18.74
CA LEU A 220 -11.53 22.81 -18.27
C LEU A 220 -12.36 23.86 -17.54
N GLN A 221 -11.75 24.61 -16.60
CA GLN A 221 -12.43 25.71 -15.89
C GLN A 221 -12.92 26.80 -16.85
N GLY A 222 -12.10 27.16 -17.86
CA GLY A 222 -12.48 28.14 -18.88
C GLY A 222 -13.65 27.69 -19.78
N MET A 223 -13.92 26.39 -19.86
CA MET A 223 -15.07 25.82 -20.59
C MET A 223 -16.32 25.64 -19.72
N GLU A 224 -16.18 25.63 -18.40
CA GLU A 224 -17.23 25.29 -17.43
C GLU A 224 -17.55 26.43 -16.48
N GLN A 225 -17.65 27.66 -17.01
CA GLN A 225 -18.15 28.78 -16.21
C GLN A 225 -19.53 28.41 -15.64
N ASP A 226 -19.72 28.65 -14.33
CA ASP A 226 -20.94 28.42 -13.55
C ASP A 226 -21.18 27.00 -12.96
N ARG A 227 -20.17 26.11 -12.90
CA ARG A 227 -20.30 24.86 -12.12
C ARG A 227 -19.92 25.03 -10.63
N PRO A 228 -20.64 24.39 -9.69
CA PRO A 228 -20.39 24.52 -8.25
C PRO A 228 -19.02 23.99 -7.77
N TYR A 229 -18.30 23.26 -8.62
CA TYR A 229 -17.03 22.61 -8.30
C TYR A 229 -15.79 23.47 -8.53
N ASP A 230 -15.91 24.64 -9.19
CA ASP A 230 -14.83 25.63 -9.26
C ASP A 230 -14.37 26.11 -7.87
N THR A 231 -15.25 25.96 -6.87
CA THR A 231 -14.96 26.27 -5.48
C THR A 231 -13.85 25.39 -4.89
N TYR A 232 -13.54 24.21 -5.44
CA TYR A 232 -12.58 23.24 -4.84
C TYR A 232 -11.14 23.41 -5.33
N VAL A 233 -10.92 24.15 -6.43
CA VAL A 233 -9.59 24.44 -6.95
C VAL A 233 -9.20 25.85 -6.53
N ASP A 234 -8.16 25.97 -5.70
CA ASP A 234 -7.60 27.28 -5.33
C ASP A 234 -6.75 27.84 -6.49
N PRO A 235 -7.19 28.91 -7.18
CA PRO A 235 -6.49 29.43 -8.35
C PRO A 235 -5.13 30.03 -8.01
N GLY A 236 -5.01 30.66 -6.84
CA GLY A 236 -3.78 31.34 -6.42
C GLY A 236 -2.67 30.34 -6.17
N ARG A 237 -2.99 29.28 -5.42
CA ARG A 237 -2.02 28.25 -5.14
C ARG A 237 -1.75 27.32 -6.35
N LEU A 238 -2.69 27.18 -7.30
CA LEU A 238 -2.42 26.52 -8.60
C LEU A 238 -1.41 27.33 -9.44
N ALA A 239 -1.59 28.65 -9.49
CA ALA A 239 -0.67 29.55 -10.18
C ALA A 239 0.74 29.51 -9.57
N GLU A 240 0.85 29.43 -8.24
CA GLU A 240 2.12 29.23 -7.54
C GLU A 240 2.81 27.92 -7.96
N ALA A 241 2.06 26.82 -8.00
CA ALA A 241 2.58 25.51 -8.41
C ALA A 241 3.03 25.51 -9.88
N GLU A 242 2.26 26.12 -10.78
CA GLU A 242 2.70 26.26 -12.17
C GLU A 242 3.94 27.12 -12.30
N ASP A 243 4.01 28.28 -11.62
CA ASP A 243 5.18 29.15 -11.66
C ASP A 243 6.44 28.40 -11.21
N PHE A 244 6.34 27.62 -10.12
CA PHE A 244 7.41 26.75 -9.67
C PHE A 244 7.85 25.76 -10.77
N MET A 245 6.92 25.04 -11.38
CA MET A 245 7.24 24.08 -12.45
C MET A 245 7.88 24.74 -13.67
N LEU A 246 7.42 25.94 -14.04
CA LEU A 246 8.01 26.74 -15.14
C LEU A 246 9.42 27.21 -14.80
N ARG A 247 9.67 27.64 -13.56
CA ARG A 247 11.02 28.01 -13.09
C ARG A 247 11.97 26.83 -13.17
N VAL A 248 11.55 25.64 -12.73
CA VAL A 248 12.35 24.41 -12.88
C VAL A 248 12.63 24.14 -14.36
N ARG A 249 11.60 24.13 -15.22
CA ARG A 249 11.74 23.91 -16.66
C ARG A 249 12.69 24.91 -17.32
N SER A 250 12.64 26.18 -16.95
CA SER A 250 13.55 27.21 -17.46
C SER A 250 15.01 26.90 -17.13
N VAL A 251 15.30 26.46 -15.91
CA VAL A 251 16.65 26.03 -15.53
C VAL A 251 17.08 24.81 -16.35
N LEU A 252 16.21 23.80 -16.52
CA LEU A 252 16.52 22.62 -17.34
C LEU A 252 16.88 22.99 -18.79
N HIS A 253 16.09 23.87 -19.41
CA HIS A 253 16.34 24.37 -20.76
C HIS A 253 17.68 25.14 -20.84
N MET A 254 17.99 25.97 -19.85
CA MET A 254 19.24 26.72 -19.80
C MET A 254 20.46 25.79 -19.68
N GLU A 255 20.41 24.80 -18.79
CA GLU A 255 21.49 23.85 -18.54
C GLU A 255 21.71 22.89 -19.72
N ARG A 256 20.62 22.37 -20.31
CA ARG A 256 20.69 21.39 -21.41
C ARG A 256 20.82 22.01 -22.79
N LYS A 257 20.54 23.31 -22.95
CA LYS A 257 20.55 24.06 -24.22
C LYS A 257 19.66 23.44 -25.32
N ARG A 258 18.60 22.75 -24.90
CA ARG A 258 17.59 22.08 -25.75
C ARG A 258 16.26 22.01 -25.01
N ASN A 259 15.20 21.56 -25.70
CA ASN A 259 13.93 21.23 -25.07
C ASN A 259 14.12 19.97 -24.19
N ALA A 260 14.28 20.17 -22.89
CA ALA A 260 14.50 19.12 -21.91
C ALA A 260 13.58 19.35 -20.70
N ASN A 261 12.72 18.36 -20.43
CA ASN A 261 11.68 18.47 -19.40
C ASN A 261 11.87 17.47 -18.24
N VAL A 262 12.79 16.51 -18.37
CA VAL A 262 13.09 15.53 -17.31
C VAL A 262 14.06 16.11 -16.30
N LEU A 263 13.68 16.10 -15.02
CA LEU A 263 14.52 16.50 -13.89
C LEU A 263 15.43 15.34 -13.46
N GLU A 264 16.39 15.02 -14.32
CA GLU A 264 17.41 13.98 -14.12
C GLU A 264 18.27 14.24 -12.87
N HIS A 265 18.80 13.19 -12.24
CA HIS A 265 19.58 13.29 -11.01
C HIS A 265 20.74 14.28 -11.10
N GLY A 266 21.45 14.29 -12.24
CA GLY A 266 22.56 15.22 -12.49
C GLY A 266 22.14 16.69 -12.63
N LEU A 267 20.85 16.98 -12.89
CA LEU A 267 20.31 18.34 -12.97
C LEU A 267 19.68 18.80 -11.64
N GLN A 268 19.26 17.87 -10.78
CA GLN A 268 18.62 18.20 -9.51
C GLN A 268 19.50 19.09 -8.63
N GLU A 269 20.81 18.83 -8.59
CA GLU A 269 21.77 19.66 -7.83
C GLU A 269 21.85 21.09 -8.39
N ALA A 270 21.93 21.25 -9.72
CA ALA A 270 21.96 22.56 -10.37
C ALA A 270 20.66 23.35 -10.14
N VAL A 271 19.51 22.69 -10.25
CA VAL A 271 18.20 23.31 -9.96
C VAL A 271 18.12 23.70 -8.48
N ALA A 272 18.55 22.83 -7.55
CA ALA A 272 18.51 23.11 -6.12
C ALA A 272 19.39 24.32 -5.77
N GLN A 273 20.57 24.42 -6.38
CA GLN A 273 21.46 25.56 -6.24
C GLN A 273 20.83 26.85 -6.78
N ALA A 274 20.25 26.82 -7.99
CA ALA A 274 19.60 27.99 -8.59
C ALA A 274 18.43 28.50 -7.74
N PHE A 275 17.67 27.59 -7.12
CA PHE A 275 16.57 27.92 -6.22
C PHE A 275 17.03 28.36 -4.82
N GLY A 276 18.32 28.23 -4.48
CA GLY A 276 18.83 28.50 -3.14
C GLY A 276 18.24 27.57 -2.09
N SER A 277 17.99 26.30 -2.45
CA SER A 277 17.36 25.33 -1.57
C SER A 277 18.14 25.17 -0.25
N PRO A 278 17.46 25.11 0.90
CA PRO A 278 18.13 25.05 2.20
C PRO A 278 18.83 23.71 2.41
N GLY A 279 19.99 23.73 3.06
CA GLY A 279 20.73 22.51 3.42
C GLY A 279 22.24 22.73 3.48
N GLU A 280 22.91 22.10 4.45
CA GLU A 280 24.36 22.20 4.64
C GLU A 280 25.17 21.47 3.56
N GLN A 281 24.57 20.45 2.91
CA GLN A 281 25.20 19.61 1.90
C GLN A 281 24.33 19.56 0.63
N PRO A 282 24.93 19.41 -0.57
CA PRO A 282 24.18 19.37 -1.84
C PRO A 282 23.03 18.34 -1.85
N GLY A 283 23.25 17.15 -1.28
CA GLY A 283 22.21 16.12 -1.17
C GLY A 283 20.97 16.61 -0.43
N ARG A 284 21.12 17.31 0.70
CA ARG A 284 19.98 17.87 1.45
C ARG A 284 19.27 18.98 0.68
N GLN A 285 20.00 19.80 -0.07
CA GLN A 285 19.41 20.84 -0.91
C GLN A 285 18.52 20.24 -2.00
N VAL A 286 18.97 19.13 -2.61
CA VAL A 286 18.18 18.34 -3.56
C VAL A 286 16.95 17.73 -2.89
N GLU A 287 17.09 17.09 -1.74
CA GLU A 287 15.94 16.52 -1.00
C GLU A 287 14.89 17.59 -0.70
N ARG A 288 15.31 18.81 -0.31
CA ARG A 288 14.41 19.95 -0.08
C ARG A 288 13.75 20.44 -1.36
N LEU A 289 14.49 20.59 -2.45
CA LEU A 289 13.94 20.94 -3.76
C LEU A 289 12.87 19.91 -4.19
N MET A 290 13.23 18.62 -4.15
CA MET A 290 12.36 17.54 -4.59
C MET A 290 11.13 17.41 -3.70
N SER A 291 11.28 17.64 -2.39
CA SER A 291 10.13 17.76 -1.49
C SER A 291 9.18 18.86 -1.96
N THR A 292 9.67 20.08 -2.20
CA THR A 292 8.84 21.19 -2.72
C THR A 292 8.21 20.85 -4.08
N TYR A 293 8.96 20.19 -4.97
CA TYR A 293 8.44 19.69 -6.24
C TYR A 293 7.23 18.77 -6.04
N TYR A 294 7.33 17.75 -5.19
CA TYR A 294 6.23 16.82 -4.95
C TYR A 294 5.03 17.46 -4.26
N HIS A 295 5.22 18.49 -3.42
CA HIS A 295 4.11 19.28 -2.89
C HIS A 295 3.30 19.94 -4.02
N HIS A 296 3.98 20.60 -4.96
CA HIS A 296 3.33 21.23 -6.11
C HIS A 296 2.72 20.19 -7.07
N ALA A 297 3.41 19.08 -7.33
CA ALA A 297 2.92 18.01 -8.19
C ALA A 297 1.66 17.32 -7.63
N ARG A 298 1.67 16.93 -6.35
CA ARG A 298 0.48 16.36 -5.67
C ARG A 298 -0.70 17.31 -5.73
N ARG A 299 -0.45 18.60 -5.48
CA ARG A 299 -1.48 19.63 -5.55
C ARG A 299 -2.14 19.69 -6.93
N ILE A 300 -1.34 19.82 -7.99
CA ILE A 300 -1.83 19.91 -9.36
C ILE A 300 -2.60 18.64 -9.72
N ASN A 301 -2.01 17.47 -9.45
CA ASN A 301 -2.63 16.19 -9.77
C ASN A 301 -3.99 16.02 -9.08
N ARG A 302 -4.06 16.34 -7.79
CA ARG A 302 -5.30 16.29 -7.00
C ARG A 302 -6.36 17.23 -7.54
N SER A 303 -6.01 18.50 -7.83
CA SER A 303 -6.96 19.45 -8.44
C SER A 303 -7.48 18.95 -9.80
N LEU A 304 -6.64 18.31 -10.61
CA LEU A 304 -7.08 17.69 -11.86
C LEU A 304 -8.04 16.53 -11.61
N GLN A 305 -7.73 15.61 -10.69
CA GLN A 305 -8.62 14.48 -10.36
C GLN A 305 -9.98 14.96 -9.84
N THR A 306 -9.99 15.97 -8.96
CA THR A 306 -11.22 16.61 -8.46
C THR A 306 -12.08 17.13 -9.62
N LEU A 307 -11.49 17.85 -10.58
CA LEU A 307 -12.22 18.38 -11.74
C LEU A 307 -12.71 17.27 -12.68
N LEU A 308 -11.90 16.25 -12.95
CA LEU A 308 -12.30 15.13 -13.80
C LEU A 308 -13.45 14.34 -13.18
N LYS A 309 -13.42 14.10 -11.87
CA LYS A 309 -14.54 13.46 -11.13
C LYS A 309 -15.79 14.34 -11.19
N ALA A 310 -15.66 15.65 -10.97
CA ALA A 310 -16.79 16.58 -11.07
C ALA A 310 -17.40 16.64 -12.49
N ALA A 311 -16.59 16.46 -13.54
CA ALA A 311 -17.08 16.43 -14.91
C ALA A 311 -18.01 15.24 -15.20
N THR A 312 -17.98 14.18 -14.38
CA THR A 312 -18.87 13.01 -14.48
C THR A 312 -20.09 13.08 -13.55
N ALA A 313 -20.32 14.22 -12.88
CA ALA A 313 -21.47 14.40 -11.99
C ALA A 313 -22.81 14.27 -12.75
N PRO A 314 -23.80 13.56 -12.19
CA PRO A 314 -25.16 13.54 -12.74
C PRO A 314 -25.87 14.90 -12.54
N GLU A 315 -26.94 15.16 -13.29
CA GLU A 315 -27.67 16.44 -13.23
C GLU A 315 -28.32 16.71 -11.85
N ASP A 316 -28.70 15.66 -11.13
CA ASP A 316 -29.34 15.70 -9.81
C ASP A 316 -28.35 15.48 -8.65
N ALA A 317 -27.04 15.54 -8.93
CA ALA A 317 -25.91 15.33 -8.02
C ALA A 317 -26.05 15.98 -6.62
N ASP A 318 -26.60 17.19 -6.56
CA ASP A 318 -26.70 17.96 -5.31
C ASP A 318 -27.99 17.68 -4.53
N THR A 319 -29.01 17.10 -5.18
CA THR A 319 -30.32 16.82 -4.58
C THR A 319 -30.52 15.35 -4.22
N ALA A 320 -29.83 14.43 -4.91
CA ALA A 320 -29.92 13.00 -4.67
C ALA A 320 -28.93 12.55 -3.58
N VAL A 321 -29.31 12.74 -2.31
CA VAL A 321 -28.55 12.26 -1.14
C VAL A 321 -29.39 11.33 -0.26
N GLU A 322 -28.77 10.25 0.23
CA GLU A 322 -29.38 9.30 1.16
C GLU A 322 -28.84 9.53 2.58
N PRO A 323 -29.69 9.80 3.59
CA PRO A 323 -29.23 9.96 4.97
C PRO A 323 -28.60 8.68 5.53
N ILE A 324 -27.42 8.80 6.14
CA ILE A 324 -26.78 7.71 6.88
C ILE A 324 -27.10 7.88 8.37
N ASP A 325 -26.85 9.07 8.89
CA ASP A 325 -27.18 9.49 10.25
C ASP A 325 -27.25 11.03 10.35
N ASP A 326 -27.32 11.56 11.57
CA ASP A 326 -27.43 13.01 11.82
C ASP A 326 -26.27 13.83 11.23
N ASP A 327 -25.07 13.27 11.11
CA ASP A 327 -23.86 13.93 10.61
C ASP A 327 -23.49 13.59 9.16
N LEU A 328 -23.96 12.46 8.63
CA LEU A 328 -23.48 11.91 7.36
C LEU A 328 -24.60 11.60 6.37
N VAL A 329 -24.31 11.80 5.09
CA VAL A 329 -25.16 11.40 3.98
C VAL A 329 -24.33 10.72 2.88
N GLN A 330 -24.93 9.77 2.18
CA GLN A 330 -24.37 9.18 0.96
C GLN A 330 -24.77 10.06 -0.23
N ALA A 331 -23.80 10.45 -1.04
CA ALA A 331 -24.01 11.14 -2.30
C ALA A 331 -23.36 10.39 -3.46
N TRP A 332 -23.55 10.89 -4.68
CA TRP A 332 -23.00 10.31 -5.91
C TRP A 332 -21.46 10.23 -5.90
N ASP A 333 -20.78 11.19 -5.28
CA ASP A 333 -19.31 11.28 -5.22
C ASP A 333 -18.72 10.69 -3.94
N GLY A 334 -19.54 10.13 -3.05
CA GLY A 334 -19.10 9.50 -1.82
C GLY A 334 -19.84 9.95 -0.56
N ILE A 335 -19.26 9.64 0.60
CA ILE A 335 -19.78 10.03 1.92
C ILE A 335 -19.54 11.53 2.16
N ARG A 336 -20.59 12.25 2.53
CA ARG A 336 -20.60 13.70 2.78
C ARG A 336 -20.96 14.01 4.23
N PHE A 337 -20.58 15.20 4.68
CA PHE A 337 -21.18 15.79 5.88
C PHE A 337 -22.58 16.31 5.54
N ALA A 338 -23.56 15.93 6.36
CA ALA A 338 -24.93 16.44 6.28
C ALA A 338 -24.96 17.97 6.48
N ASP A 339 -24.13 18.49 7.39
CA ASP A 339 -23.92 19.93 7.61
C ASP A 339 -22.41 20.24 7.64
N GLY A 340 -21.92 20.79 6.52
CA GLY A 340 -20.52 21.19 6.39
C GLY A 340 -20.08 22.30 7.36
N THR A 341 -21.00 23.17 7.80
CA THR A 341 -20.69 24.22 8.77
C THR A 341 -20.48 23.61 10.15
N ARG A 342 -21.39 22.74 10.59
CA ARG A 342 -21.25 22.00 11.85
C ARG A 342 -19.99 21.14 11.84
N ALA A 343 -19.74 20.43 10.75
CA ALA A 343 -18.53 19.62 10.59
C ALA A 343 -17.25 20.45 10.71
N SER A 344 -17.21 21.65 10.12
CA SER A 344 -16.05 22.55 10.22
C SER A 344 -15.69 22.97 11.65
N LEU A 345 -16.65 22.88 12.59
CA LEU A 345 -16.53 23.24 14.00
C LEU A 345 -16.33 22.02 14.92
N GLN A 346 -16.45 20.79 14.42
CA GLN A 346 -16.40 19.55 15.20
C GLN A 346 -15.41 18.54 14.62
N PRO A 347 -14.10 18.71 14.81
CA PRO A 347 -13.08 17.81 14.23
C PRO A 347 -13.23 16.34 14.64
N ARG A 348 -13.86 16.05 15.79
CA ARG A 348 -14.13 14.68 16.26
C ARG A 348 -14.94 13.82 15.29
N ILE A 349 -15.77 14.43 14.43
CA ILE A 349 -16.59 13.66 13.47
C ILE A 349 -15.86 13.38 12.16
N TRP A 350 -14.62 13.88 11.98
CA TRP A 350 -13.93 13.83 10.69
C TRP A 350 -13.41 12.44 10.33
N LEU A 351 -13.30 11.51 11.29
CA LEU A 351 -12.98 10.12 11.00
C LEU A 351 -14.16 9.34 10.42
N ARG A 352 -15.38 9.71 10.82
CA ARG A 352 -16.60 8.98 10.48
C ARG A 352 -16.83 8.81 8.97
N PRO A 353 -16.64 9.83 8.10
CA PRO A 353 -16.76 9.65 6.66
C PRO A 353 -15.83 8.57 6.08
N PHE A 354 -14.63 8.40 6.63
CA PHE A 354 -13.65 7.43 6.15
C PHE A 354 -14.01 6.02 6.60
N GLU A 355 -14.43 5.84 7.85
CA GLU A 355 -14.97 4.59 8.39
C GLU A 355 -16.18 4.13 7.57
N GLU A 356 -17.09 5.05 7.31
CA GLU A 356 -18.32 4.75 6.62
C GLU A 356 -18.09 4.44 5.13
N ALA A 357 -17.13 5.13 4.51
CA ALA A 357 -16.72 4.83 3.15
C ALA A 357 -16.05 3.45 3.05
N LEU A 358 -15.31 2.98 4.07
CA LEU A 358 -14.81 1.60 4.14
C LEU A 358 -15.94 0.59 4.28
N ALA A 359 -16.86 0.83 5.22
CA ALA A 359 -17.95 -0.09 5.50
C ALA A 359 -18.89 -0.31 4.30
N ARG A 360 -19.04 0.70 3.44
CA ARG A 360 -19.92 0.67 2.26
C ARG A 360 -19.23 0.41 0.93
N ASP A 361 -17.91 0.17 0.90
CA ASP A 361 -17.14 0.12 -0.34
C ASP A 361 -17.38 1.37 -1.23
N SER A 362 -17.37 2.54 -0.58
CA SER A 362 -17.62 3.84 -1.20
C SER A 362 -16.34 4.70 -1.21
N THR A 363 -16.46 5.97 -1.60
CA THR A 363 -15.38 6.96 -1.50
C THR A 363 -15.76 8.07 -0.54
N VAL A 364 -14.79 8.88 -0.11
CA VAL A 364 -15.08 10.11 0.64
C VAL A 364 -15.33 11.23 -0.36
N SER A 365 -16.40 12.00 -0.16
CA SER A 365 -16.76 13.10 -1.06
C SER A 365 -15.73 14.24 -1.00
N GLU A 366 -15.58 14.96 -2.11
CA GLU A 366 -14.72 16.15 -2.16
C GLU A 366 -15.15 17.28 -1.22
N GLN A 367 -16.43 17.29 -0.83
CA GLN A 367 -16.94 18.20 0.20
C GLN A 367 -16.24 17.98 1.55
N VAL A 368 -16.07 16.71 1.96
CA VAL A 368 -15.38 16.33 3.21
C VAL A 368 -13.89 16.63 3.10
N LEU A 369 -13.26 16.17 2.02
CA LEU A 369 -11.84 16.35 1.76
C LEU A 369 -11.42 17.82 1.75
N THR A 370 -12.24 18.70 1.16
CA THR A 370 -12.00 20.15 1.16
C THR A 370 -12.26 20.77 2.53
N CYS A 371 -13.29 20.33 3.26
CA CYS A 371 -13.56 20.80 4.63
C CYS A 371 -12.33 20.56 5.53
N VAL A 372 -11.79 19.34 5.47
CA VAL A 372 -10.57 18.93 6.17
C VAL A 372 -9.39 19.83 5.79
N GLU A 373 -9.13 20.00 4.50
CA GLU A 373 -8.00 20.80 4.02
C GLU A 373 -8.09 22.28 4.44
N ARG A 374 -9.30 22.87 4.42
CA ARG A 374 -9.52 24.29 4.75
C ARG A 374 -9.51 24.59 6.24
N HIS A 375 -10.02 23.66 7.05
CA HIS A 375 -10.27 23.91 8.48
C HIS A 375 -9.30 23.16 9.40
N GLY A 376 -8.55 22.18 8.89
CA GLY A 376 -7.67 21.34 9.70
C GLY A 376 -6.59 22.10 10.47
N GLU A 377 -6.10 23.23 9.93
CA GLU A 377 -5.10 24.09 10.60
C GLU A 377 -5.59 24.75 11.89
N ARG A 378 -6.90 24.76 12.13
CA ARG A 378 -7.48 25.36 13.34
C ARG A 378 -7.35 24.47 14.58
N TYR A 379 -7.05 23.19 14.39
CA TYR A 379 -7.16 22.19 15.44
C TYR A 379 -5.81 21.57 15.79
N MET A 380 -5.60 21.36 17.09
CA MET A 380 -4.48 20.57 17.60
C MET A 380 -4.80 19.07 17.50
N PRO A 381 -3.79 18.19 17.46
CA PRO A 381 -3.98 16.74 17.34
C PRO A 381 -4.98 16.14 18.35
N GLU A 382 -5.00 16.66 19.58
CA GLU A 382 -5.86 16.18 20.65
C GLU A 382 -7.36 16.44 20.38
N ALA A 383 -7.69 17.43 19.54
CA ALA A 383 -9.08 17.77 19.21
C ALA A 383 -9.77 16.70 18.35
N PHE A 384 -9.01 15.85 17.65
CA PHE A 384 -9.53 14.73 16.88
C PHE A 384 -9.87 13.52 17.76
N PHE A 385 -9.29 13.44 18.98
CA PHE A 385 -9.44 12.31 19.90
C PHE A 385 -9.86 12.76 21.31
N PRO A 386 -11.00 13.45 21.46
CA PRO A 386 -11.42 13.97 22.76
C PRO A 386 -11.72 12.84 23.76
N THR A 387 -12.26 11.71 23.31
CA THR A 387 -12.65 10.58 24.17
C THR A 387 -12.03 9.26 23.70
N ASP A 388 -12.25 8.18 24.46
CA ASP A 388 -11.78 6.84 24.07
C ASP A 388 -12.53 6.34 22.81
N ARG A 389 -13.76 6.81 22.56
CA ARG A 389 -14.53 6.48 21.36
C ARG A 389 -13.78 6.81 20.07
N GLU A 390 -13.27 8.03 19.93
CA GLU A 390 -12.54 8.44 18.70
C GLU A 390 -11.19 7.74 18.55
N ARG A 391 -10.60 7.27 19.65
CA ARG A 391 -9.36 6.48 19.63
C ARG A 391 -9.64 5.08 19.13
N ASP A 392 -10.67 4.43 19.68
CA ASP A 392 -11.12 3.09 19.27
C ASP A 392 -11.58 3.09 17.81
N GLN A 393 -12.27 4.15 17.39
CA GLN A 393 -12.64 4.43 16.00
C GLN A 393 -11.44 4.42 15.05
N LEU A 394 -10.38 5.16 15.38
CA LEU A 394 -9.17 5.13 14.59
C LEU A 394 -8.51 3.75 14.58
N LEU A 395 -8.46 3.05 15.71
CA LEU A 395 -7.88 1.70 15.76
C LEU A 395 -8.67 0.71 14.90
N ASP A 396 -10.00 0.79 14.91
CA ASP A 396 -10.84 0.01 14.00
C ASP A 396 -10.57 0.39 12.56
N LEU A 397 -10.52 1.69 12.21
CA LEU A 397 -10.18 2.16 10.86
C LEU A 397 -8.87 1.54 10.37
N LEU A 398 -7.85 1.41 11.24
CA LEU A 398 -6.54 0.84 10.91
C LEU A 398 -6.52 -0.70 10.78
N ARG A 399 -7.62 -1.41 11.06
CA ARG A 399 -7.69 -2.85 10.82
C ARG A 399 -7.58 -3.16 9.31
N PRO A 400 -6.65 -4.02 8.87
CA PRO A 400 -6.47 -4.37 7.46
C PRO A 400 -7.74 -4.93 6.82
N ARG A 401 -8.23 -4.23 5.78
CA ARG A 401 -9.38 -4.61 4.96
C ARG A 401 -9.34 -3.88 3.60
N PRO A 402 -10.00 -4.40 2.56
CA PRO A 402 -10.08 -3.72 1.26
C PRO A 402 -10.55 -2.27 1.40
N GLY A 403 -9.88 -1.35 0.70
CA GLY A 403 -10.12 0.09 0.72
C GLY A 403 -9.33 0.87 1.77
N LEU A 404 -8.62 0.21 2.70
CA LEU A 404 -7.87 0.88 3.78
C LEU A 404 -6.85 1.88 3.24
N TYR A 405 -6.03 1.46 2.27
CA TYR A 405 -5.05 2.33 1.64
C TYR A 405 -5.71 3.57 1.06
N ASP A 406 -6.83 3.42 0.34
CA ASP A 406 -7.46 4.54 -0.36
C ASP A 406 -7.97 5.58 0.64
N ARG A 407 -8.53 5.15 1.80
CA ARG A 407 -8.89 6.08 2.88
C ARG A 407 -7.69 6.77 3.48
N LEU A 408 -6.61 6.04 3.78
CA LEU A 408 -5.41 6.65 4.33
C LEU A 408 -4.76 7.62 3.34
N GLU A 409 -4.80 7.32 2.04
CA GLU A 409 -4.34 8.24 0.98
C GLU A 409 -5.21 9.50 0.93
N GLU A 410 -6.55 9.37 0.97
CA GLU A 410 -7.47 10.51 1.00
C GLU A 410 -7.24 11.40 2.24
N MET A 411 -7.05 10.77 3.42
CA MET A 411 -6.70 11.48 4.65
C MET A 411 -5.33 12.17 4.52
N HIS A 412 -4.33 11.49 3.96
CA HIS A 412 -2.98 12.02 3.78
C HIS A 412 -2.91 13.18 2.79
N SER A 413 -3.54 13.01 1.63
CA SER A 413 -3.51 13.97 0.52
C SER A 413 -4.25 15.27 0.85
N ARG A 414 -5.13 15.26 1.84
CA ARG A 414 -5.82 16.44 2.41
C ARG A 414 -5.25 16.90 3.75
N GLY A 415 -4.17 16.25 4.21
CA GLY A 415 -3.40 16.63 5.39
C GLY A 415 -3.97 16.14 6.72
N LEU A 416 -5.10 15.43 6.76
CA LEU A 416 -5.72 14.94 7.98
C LEU A 416 -4.77 14.05 8.81
N LEU A 417 -4.11 13.07 8.17
CA LEU A 417 -3.16 12.20 8.87
C LEU A 417 -2.03 13.00 9.51
N GLY A 418 -1.48 13.99 8.80
CA GLY A 418 -0.43 14.86 9.35
C GLY A 418 -0.91 15.78 10.48
N ARG A 419 -2.20 16.15 10.52
CA ARG A 419 -2.78 16.92 11.65
C ARG A 419 -3.07 16.05 12.87
N MET A 420 -3.53 14.81 12.66
CA MET A 420 -3.74 13.85 13.74
C MET A 420 -2.42 13.33 14.32
N PHE A 421 -1.41 13.21 13.46
CA PHE A 421 -0.07 12.72 13.78
C PHE A 421 1.00 13.67 13.22
N PRO A 422 1.38 14.71 13.97
CA PRO A 422 2.47 15.60 13.59
C PRO A 422 3.79 14.87 13.29
N GLU A 423 3.96 13.69 13.86
CA GLU A 423 5.07 12.79 13.60
C GLU A 423 5.09 12.31 12.14
N PHE A 424 3.93 11.96 11.60
CA PHE A 424 3.75 11.56 10.20
C PHE A 424 3.87 12.77 9.25
N GLN A 425 3.43 13.96 9.68
CA GLN A 425 3.58 15.19 8.90
C GLN A 425 5.05 15.50 8.56
N LYS A 426 6.01 15.07 9.39
CA LYS A 426 7.44 15.31 9.14
C LYS A 426 7.99 14.59 7.91
N ILE A 427 7.35 13.49 7.50
CA ILE A 427 7.72 12.73 6.30
C ILE A 427 6.88 13.07 5.07
N TYR A 428 5.95 14.02 5.17
CA TYR A 428 5.11 14.46 4.06
C TYR A 428 5.97 14.97 2.89
N CYS A 429 5.88 14.29 1.74
CA CYS A 429 6.73 14.51 0.57
C CYS A 429 8.23 14.54 0.92
N HIS A 430 8.67 13.78 1.93
CA HIS A 430 10.09 13.70 2.31
C HIS A 430 10.82 12.77 1.35
N VAL A 431 11.87 13.29 0.73
CA VAL A 431 12.70 12.57 -0.22
C VAL A 431 13.99 12.20 0.47
N THR A 432 14.38 10.94 0.38
CA THR A 432 15.68 10.45 0.84
C THR A 432 16.50 10.03 -0.37
N ARG A 433 17.76 10.46 -0.44
CA ARG A 433 18.66 10.14 -1.56
C ARG A 433 19.27 8.72 -1.50
N ASP A 434 18.43 7.71 -1.30
CA ASP A 434 18.84 6.30 -1.25
C ASP A 434 18.49 5.57 -2.57
N PHE A 435 19.43 4.79 -3.12
CA PHE A 435 19.34 4.18 -4.45
C PHE A 435 18.20 3.18 -4.61
N TYR A 436 17.61 2.72 -3.50
CA TYR A 436 16.57 1.70 -3.50
C TYR A 436 15.14 2.29 -3.50
N HIS A 437 14.93 3.50 -2.96
CA HIS A 437 13.59 4.04 -2.76
C HIS A 437 13.14 4.87 -3.96
N ARG A 438 12.16 4.38 -4.71
CA ARG A 438 11.55 5.13 -5.83
C ARG A 438 10.59 6.23 -5.36
N TYR A 439 10.00 6.05 -4.17
CA TYR A 439 8.91 6.87 -3.64
C TYR A 439 9.40 7.79 -2.50
N THR A 440 8.65 8.85 -2.22
CA THR A 440 8.84 9.62 -0.97
C THR A 440 8.51 8.74 0.24
N VAL A 441 9.04 9.07 1.41
CA VAL A 441 8.93 8.21 2.62
C VAL A 441 7.47 7.99 3.06
N ASP A 442 6.64 9.02 2.95
CA ASP A 442 5.19 8.93 3.21
C ASP A 442 4.47 8.01 2.20
N GLU A 443 4.78 8.14 0.91
CA GLU A 443 4.20 7.29 -0.13
C GLU A 443 4.64 5.82 0.00
N HIS A 444 5.92 5.59 0.31
CA HIS A 444 6.45 4.26 0.63
C HIS A 444 5.67 3.63 1.78
N THR A 445 5.45 4.40 2.84
CA THR A 445 4.69 3.96 4.02
C THR A 445 3.27 3.55 3.68
N LEU A 446 2.54 4.39 2.92
CA LEU A 446 1.18 4.04 2.48
C LEU A 446 1.18 2.82 1.57
N ARG A 447 2.14 2.69 0.65
CA ARG A 447 2.27 1.50 -0.21
C ARG A 447 2.54 0.22 0.57
N ALA A 448 3.34 0.27 1.64
CA ALA A 448 3.52 -0.87 2.51
C ALA A 448 2.19 -1.30 3.15
N ILE A 449 1.36 -0.33 3.59
CA ILE A 449 0.01 -0.63 4.10
C ILE A 449 -0.89 -1.23 3.01
N ARG A 450 -0.81 -0.75 1.77
CA ARG A 450 -1.51 -1.37 0.62
C ARG A 450 -1.11 -2.82 0.41
N ASN A 451 0.17 -3.15 0.59
CA ASN A 451 0.64 -4.52 0.45
C ASN A 451 0.09 -5.45 1.55
N VAL A 452 -0.12 -4.94 2.76
CA VAL A 452 -0.86 -5.67 3.81
C VAL A 452 -2.33 -5.84 3.43
N GLU A 453 -2.98 -4.79 2.92
CA GLU A 453 -4.36 -4.88 2.42
C GLU A 453 -4.54 -5.93 1.31
N HIS A 454 -3.59 -6.04 0.37
CA HIS A 454 -3.62 -7.08 -0.66
C HIS A 454 -3.56 -8.51 -0.10
N LEU A 455 -3.09 -8.71 1.15
CA LEU A 455 -3.15 -10.01 1.81
C LEU A 455 -4.57 -10.37 2.28
N CYS A 456 -5.49 -9.40 2.39
CA CYS A 456 -6.90 -9.69 2.64
C CYS A 456 -7.55 -10.42 1.44
N THR A 457 -7.00 -10.26 0.23
CA THR A 457 -7.48 -10.87 -1.02
C THR A 457 -6.31 -11.45 -1.84
N PRO A 458 -5.60 -12.49 -1.32
CA PRO A 458 -4.33 -12.93 -1.87
C PRO A 458 -4.49 -13.57 -3.26
N MET A 459 -3.75 -13.05 -4.24
CA MET A 459 -3.84 -13.51 -5.64
C MET A 459 -2.91 -14.69 -5.98
N THR A 460 -1.84 -14.91 -5.22
CA THR A 460 -0.84 -15.97 -5.49
C THR A 460 -0.82 -17.00 -4.37
N HIS A 461 -0.39 -18.23 -4.69
CA HIS A 461 -0.25 -19.29 -3.68
C HIS A 461 0.72 -18.88 -2.55
N SER A 462 1.86 -18.27 -2.89
CA SER A 462 2.83 -17.73 -1.92
C SER A 462 2.24 -16.64 -1.01
N ARG A 463 1.28 -15.83 -1.48
CA ARG A 463 0.63 -14.82 -0.64
C ARG A 463 -0.46 -15.38 0.27
N LYS A 464 -1.04 -16.55 -0.06
CA LYS A 464 -2.07 -17.21 0.77
C LYS A 464 -1.56 -17.61 2.15
N ARG A 465 -0.30 -18.06 2.26
CA ARG A 465 0.33 -18.43 3.53
C ARG A 465 0.54 -17.21 4.44
N PHE A 466 1.01 -16.07 3.91
CA PHE A 466 1.10 -14.81 4.67
C PHE A 466 -0.29 -14.26 5.04
N ALA A 467 -1.29 -14.43 4.16
CA ALA A 467 -2.68 -14.11 4.50
C ALA A 467 -3.26 -15.02 5.61
N GLY A 468 -2.72 -16.23 5.78
CA GLY A 468 -2.96 -17.07 6.96
C GLY A 468 -2.46 -16.38 8.22
N LEU A 469 -1.18 -15.97 8.25
CA LEU A 469 -0.60 -15.25 9.39
C LEU A 469 -1.37 -13.99 9.76
N LEU A 470 -1.82 -13.22 8.77
CA LEU A 470 -2.60 -12.00 9.01
C LEU A 470 -3.93 -12.28 9.71
N ARG A 471 -4.60 -13.40 9.36
CA ARG A 471 -5.89 -13.80 9.97
C ARG A 471 -5.74 -14.35 11.39
N GLU A 472 -4.55 -14.80 11.75
CA GLU A 472 -4.23 -15.33 13.08
C GLU A 472 -3.82 -14.23 14.08
N LEU A 473 -3.69 -12.98 13.65
CA LEU A 473 -3.33 -11.88 14.55
C LEU A 473 -4.51 -11.45 15.42
N ASP A 474 -4.28 -11.28 16.72
CA ASP A 474 -5.29 -10.77 17.66
C ASP A 474 -5.56 -9.26 17.46
N GLU A 475 -4.49 -8.48 17.25
CA GLU A 475 -4.52 -7.01 17.13
C GLU A 475 -3.86 -6.55 15.79
N PRO A 476 -4.44 -6.87 14.62
CA PRO A 476 -3.82 -6.58 13.31
C PRO A 476 -3.66 -5.08 13.01
N GLU A 477 -4.43 -4.20 13.66
CA GLU A 477 -4.27 -2.74 13.62
C GLU A 477 -2.89 -2.28 14.09
N LEU A 478 -2.21 -3.03 14.97
CA LEU A 478 -0.86 -2.69 15.43
C LEU A 478 0.19 -2.84 14.33
N LEU A 479 -0.02 -3.74 13.37
CA LEU A 479 0.84 -3.87 12.19
C LEU A 479 0.76 -2.60 11.33
N VAL A 480 -0.44 -2.10 11.07
CA VAL A 480 -0.66 -0.89 10.29
C VAL A 480 -0.11 0.32 11.02
N LEU A 481 -0.33 0.42 12.34
CA LEU A 481 0.24 1.49 13.16
C LEU A 481 1.77 1.46 13.16
N ALA A 482 2.38 0.28 13.27
CA ALA A 482 3.84 0.15 13.16
C ALA A 482 4.34 0.58 11.77
N LEU A 483 3.66 0.18 10.68
CA LEU A 483 3.98 0.62 9.33
C LEU A 483 3.86 2.15 9.18
N MET A 484 2.83 2.79 9.73
CA MET A 484 2.70 4.25 9.70
C MET A 484 3.92 4.97 10.30
N PHE A 485 4.61 4.37 11.27
CA PHE A 485 5.71 5.01 11.99
C PHE A 485 7.09 4.35 11.80
N HIS A 486 7.23 3.26 11.05
CA HIS A 486 8.51 2.53 10.95
C HIS A 486 9.66 3.40 10.42
N ASP A 487 9.34 4.29 9.48
CA ASP A 487 10.30 5.10 8.75
C ASP A 487 10.24 6.60 9.07
N VAL A 488 9.38 7.03 10.00
CA VAL A 488 9.23 8.47 10.28
C VAL A 488 10.53 9.11 10.74
N GLY A 489 11.43 8.34 11.35
CA GLY A 489 12.75 8.81 11.78
C GLY A 489 13.73 9.20 10.65
N LYS A 490 13.45 8.81 9.39
CA LYS A 490 14.24 9.20 8.20
C LYS A 490 14.25 10.71 7.93
N TRP A 491 13.42 11.48 8.64
CA TRP A 491 13.49 12.94 8.65
C TRP A 491 14.80 13.49 9.24
N THR A 492 15.55 12.66 10.00
CA THR A 492 16.88 13.00 10.57
C THR A 492 17.99 12.09 10.03
N ASN A 493 19.25 12.52 10.14
CA ASN A 493 20.42 11.71 9.80
C ASN A 493 20.88 10.79 10.96
N ARG A 494 20.04 10.56 11.97
CA ARG A 494 20.37 9.66 13.11
C ARG A 494 19.93 8.23 12.79
N ASN A 495 20.09 7.32 13.74
CA ASN A 495 19.46 6.00 13.65
C ASN A 495 17.94 6.18 13.52
N HIS A 496 17.40 6.00 12.31
CA HIS A 496 16.01 6.30 12.00
C HIS A 496 15.03 5.38 12.73
N ALA A 497 15.41 4.14 13.04
CA ALA A 497 14.57 3.23 13.81
C ALA A 497 14.35 3.75 15.24
N GLU A 498 15.43 4.19 15.92
CA GLU A 498 15.33 4.76 17.28
C GLU A 498 14.57 6.09 17.31
N GLU A 499 14.81 6.96 16.32
CA GLU A 499 14.03 8.20 16.19
C GLU A 499 12.55 7.90 15.86
N GLY A 500 12.29 6.87 15.05
CA GLY A 500 10.96 6.35 14.75
C GLY A 500 10.23 5.91 16.01
N VAL A 501 10.87 5.11 16.87
CA VAL A 501 10.33 4.71 18.18
C VAL A 501 10.03 5.93 19.06
N ARG A 502 10.97 6.88 19.15
CA ARG A 502 10.79 8.10 19.94
C ARG A 502 9.57 8.90 19.49
N MET A 503 9.36 9.02 18.19
CA MET A 503 8.23 9.72 17.60
C MET A 503 6.91 8.95 17.77
N ALA A 504 6.90 7.65 17.46
CA ALA A 504 5.73 6.79 17.62
C ALA A 504 5.21 6.80 19.07
N ASN A 505 6.09 6.91 20.07
CA ASN A 505 5.69 7.02 21.47
C ASN A 505 4.80 8.23 21.78
N ASP A 506 4.95 9.35 21.07
CA ASP A 506 4.07 10.51 21.23
C ASP A 506 2.68 10.22 20.66
N ALA A 507 2.62 9.59 19.47
CA ALA A 507 1.38 9.14 18.84
C ALA A 507 0.64 8.08 19.68
N MET A 508 1.34 7.05 20.15
CA MET A 508 0.76 5.98 20.97
C MET A 508 0.20 6.49 22.30
N ARG A 509 0.84 7.48 22.93
CA ARG A 509 0.32 8.15 24.13
C ARG A 509 -0.97 8.92 23.84
N ARG A 510 -1.04 9.59 22.69
CA ARG A 510 -2.25 10.30 22.22
C ARG A 510 -3.43 9.34 22.02
N LEU A 511 -3.15 8.14 21.50
CA LEU A 511 -4.12 7.07 21.30
C LEU A 511 -4.42 6.26 22.57
N ARG A 512 -3.72 6.51 23.69
CA ARG A 512 -3.88 5.78 24.95
C ARG A 512 -3.77 4.26 24.80
N LEU A 513 -2.89 3.79 23.93
CA LEU A 513 -2.69 2.36 23.74
C LEU A 513 -2.26 1.66 25.04
N PRO A 514 -2.78 0.45 25.32
CA PRO A 514 -2.31 -0.38 26.41
C PRO A 514 -0.80 -0.63 26.32
N GLU A 515 -0.15 -0.79 27.48
CA GLU A 515 1.30 -0.94 27.54
C GLU A 515 1.82 -2.12 26.71
N ARG A 516 1.10 -3.26 26.69
CA ARG A 516 1.43 -4.43 25.86
C ARG A 516 1.46 -4.07 24.37
N SER A 517 0.41 -3.42 23.87
CA SER A 517 0.29 -3.01 22.46
C SER A 517 1.35 -1.96 22.10
N ARG A 518 1.67 -1.04 23.02
CA ARG A 518 2.77 -0.06 22.84
C ARG A 518 4.13 -0.73 22.68
N GLN A 519 4.45 -1.69 23.53
CA GLN A 519 5.70 -2.45 23.47
C GLN A 519 5.80 -3.28 22.19
N MET A 520 4.68 -3.77 21.67
CA MET A 520 4.61 -4.47 20.39
C MET A 520 4.98 -3.54 19.23
N VAL A 521 4.33 -2.38 19.11
CA VAL A 521 4.59 -1.39 18.05
C VAL A 521 6.03 -0.86 18.14
N GLU A 522 6.52 -0.56 19.34
CA GLU A 522 7.91 -0.16 19.56
C GLU A 522 8.91 -1.24 19.09
N PHE A 523 8.66 -2.51 19.42
CA PHE A 523 9.48 -3.62 18.97
C PHE A 523 9.54 -3.69 17.42
N LEU A 524 8.37 -3.60 16.77
CA LEU A 524 8.28 -3.64 15.31
C LEU A 524 9.06 -2.51 14.66
N ILE A 525 8.88 -1.26 15.12
CA ILE A 525 9.59 -0.10 14.58
C ILE A 525 11.09 -0.21 14.83
N ARG A 526 11.52 -0.63 16.03
CA ARG A 526 12.95 -0.78 16.35
C ARG A 526 13.65 -1.82 15.47
N HIS A 527 12.95 -2.91 15.15
CA HIS A 527 13.55 -4.08 14.53
C HIS A 527 13.08 -4.34 13.08
N HIS A 528 12.39 -3.40 12.44
CA HIS A 528 11.81 -3.59 11.10
C HIS A 528 12.82 -4.02 10.01
N LEU A 529 14.10 -3.64 10.12
CA LEU A 529 15.15 -4.08 9.18
C LEU A 529 15.80 -5.42 9.54
N GLN A 530 15.59 -5.94 10.75
CA GLN A 530 16.36 -7.10 11.22
C GLN A 530 16.01 -8.37 10.43
N MET A 531 14.73 -8.60 10.18
CA MET A 531 14.31 -9.81 9.47
C MET A 531 14.75 -9.81 8.01
N SER A 532 14.70 -8.68 7.30
CA SER A 532 15.21 -8.60 5.92
C SER A 532 16.73 -8.76 5.84
N VAL A 533 17.47 -8.28 6.84
CA VAL A 533 18.92 -8.50 6.94
C VAL A 533 19.23 -9.99 7.18
N VAL A 534 18.51 -10.67 8.07
CA VAL A 534 18.71 -12.10 8.33
C VAL A 534 18.29 -12.94 7.11
N ALA A 535 17.11 -12.67 6.54
CA ALA A 535 16.56 -13.43 5.42
C ALA A 535 17.38 -13.28 4.12
N PHE A 536 17.95 -12.09 3.84
CA PHE A 536 18.55 -11.81 2.52
C PHE A 536 20.07 -11.58 2.52
N ARG A 537 20.72 -11.39 3.67
CA ARG A 537 22.17 -11.07 3.75
C ARG A 537 22.99 -12.05 4.57
N ARG A 538 22.41 -13.07 5.19
CA ARG A 538 23.11 -14.09 5.99
C ARG A 538 22.89 -15.49 5.41
N ASP A 539 23.77 -16.43 5.78
CA ASP A 539 23.43 -17.86 5.70
C ASP A 539 22.21 -18.08 6.61
N ALA A 540 21.00 -17.89 6.08
CA ALA A 540 19.76 -18.20 6.81
C ALA A 540 19.70 -19.69 7.18
N GLU A 541 20.56 -20.52 6.57
CA GLU A 541 20.74 -21.94 6.88
C GLU A 541 21.65 -22.18 8.10
N ASP A 542 22.34 -21.16 8.63
CA ASP A 542 23.14 -21.26 9.85
C ASP A 542 22.24 -21.30 11.09
N PRO A 543 22.22 -22.40 11.85
CA PRO A 543 21.39 -22.55 13.04
C PRO A 543 21.65 -21.47 14.10
N ASP A 544 22.89 -21.00 14.26
CA ASP A 544 23.23 -19.98 15.25
C ASP A 544 22.60 -18.62 14.92
N THR A 545 22.47 -18.31 13.62
CA THR A 545 21.79 -17.11 13.14
C THR A 545 20.29 -17.16 13.45
N VAL A 546 19.63 -18.30 13.24
CA VAL A 546 18.20 -18.51 13.58
C VAL A 546 17.99 -18.47 15.10
N ILE A 547 18.88 -19.04 15.90
CA ILE A 547 18.83 -18.95 17.38
C ILE A 547 18.97 -17.49 17.84
N GLY A 548 19.89 -16.72 17.26
CA GLY A 548 20.06 -15.31 17.57
C GLY A 548 18.81 -14.48 17.24
N PHE A 549 18.20 -14.75 16.08
CA PHE A 549 16.98 -14.07 15.64
C PHE A 549 15.75 -14.43 16.49
N THR A 550 15.58 -15.71 16.84
CA THR A 550 14.46 -16.17 17.68
C THR A 550 14.53 -15.60 19.09
N ARG A 551 15.73 -15.46 19.67
CA ARG A 551 15.93 -14.72 20.94
C ARG A 551 15.55 -13.26 20.85
N LEU A 552 15.82 -12.60 19.72
CA LEU A 552 15.42 -11.21 19.49
C LEU A 552 13.89 -11.08 19.44
N VAL A 553 13.24 -11.96 18.68
CA VAL A 553 11.78 -11.91 18.45
C VAL A 553 11.01 -12.32 19.71
N GLY A 554 11.42 -13.40 20.37
CA GLY A 554 10.94 -13.83 21.68
C GLY A 554 9.54 -14.46 21.73
N THR A 555 8.58 -13.99 20.92
CA THR A 555 7.19 -14.51 20.91
C THR A 555 6.69 -14.82 19.51
N GLU A 556 5.76 -15.75 19.40
CA GLU A 556 5.07 -16.11 18.14
C GLU A 556 4.42 -14.87 17.50
N GLU A 557 3.71 -14.07 18.29
CA GLU A 557 3.01 -12.88 17.81
C GLU A 557 3.98 -11.84 17.19
N ARG A 558 5.12 -11.60 17.85
CA ARG A 558 6.18 -10.72 17.30
C ARG A 558 6.75 -11.26 16.00
N LEU A 559 6.88 -12.59 15.88
CA LEU A 559 7.39 -13.22 14.67
C LEU A 559 6.41 -13.02 13.50
N LYS A 560 5.11 -13.26 13.71
CA LYS A 560 4.07 -13.05 12.71
C LYS A 560 4.04 -11.60 12.23
N LEU A 561 3.96 -10.65 13.17
CA LEU A 561 3.90 -9.21 12.87
C LEU A 561 5.17 -8.72 12.15
N LEU A 562 6.37 -9.10 12.60
CA LEU A 562 7.62 -8.69 11.96
C LEU A 562 7.78 -9.29 10.55
N THR A 563 7.29 -10.52 10.35
CA THR A 563 7.26 -11.18 9.03
C THR A 563 6.38 -10.42 8.07
N LEU A 564 5.15 -10.08 8.47
CA LEU A 564 4.20 -9.34 7.64
C LEU A 564 4.68 -7.92 7.35
N LEU A 565 5.24 -7.24 8.35
CA LEU A 565 5.84 -5.92 8.18
C LEU A 565 6.98 -5.97 7.16
N THR A 566 7.88 -6.95 7.29
CA THR A 566 9.03 -7.12 6.38
C THR A 566 8.58 -7.42 4.95
N LEU A 567 7.59 -8.29 4.78
CA LEU A 567 7.01 -8.58 3.47
C LEU A 567 6.46 -7.30 2.83
N ALA A 568 5.63 -6.55 3.57
CA ALA A 568 4.98 -5.35 3.09
C ALA A 568 5.96 -4.22 2.74
N ASP A 569 6.98 -4.01 3.58
CA ASP A 569 8.01 -3.00 3.42
C ASP A 569 8.88 -3.28 2.19
N VAL A 570 9.40 -4.50 2.05
CA VAL A 570 10.26 -4.90 0.92
C VAL A 570 9.52 -4.82 -0.42
N ASP A 571 8.22 -5.13 -0.43
CA ASP A 571 7.37 -5.03 -1.61
C ASP A 571 7.03 -3.57 -1.99
N ALA A 572 7.05 -2.64 -1.01
CA ALA A 572 6.75 -1.23 -1.23
C ALA A 572 7.92 -0.45 -1.86
N VAL A 573 9.16 -0.91 -1.70
CA VAL A 573 10.38 -0.23 -2.18
C VAL A 573 10.34 0.07 -3.68
N SER A 574 10.19 -0.96 -4.52
CA SER A 574 9.94 -0.82 -5.96
C SER A 574 9.50 -2.15 -6.61
N PRO A 575 8.80 -2.09 -7.77
CA PRO A 575 8.37 -3.30 -8.48
C PRO A 575 9.54 -4.23 -8.80
N GLY A 576 9.40 -5.51 -8.45
CA GLY A 576 10.40 -6.54 -8.70
C GLY A 576 11.49 -6.66 -7.63
N VAL A 577 11.51 -5.82 -6.60
CA VAL A 577 12.42 -5.99 -5.44
C VAL A 577 12.06 -7.24 -4.67
N LEU A 578 10.77 -7.44 -4.37
CA LEU A 578 10.27 -8.68 -3.79
C LEU A 578 10.02 -9.68 -4.93
N THR A 579 10.95 -10.62 -5.08
CA THR A 579 10.83 -11.73 -6.05
C THR A 579 10.20 -12.94 -5.37
N PRO A 580 9.60 -13.90 -6.12
CA PRO A 580 9.10 -15.14 -5.54
C PRO A 580 10.13 -15.89 -4.70
N TRP A 581 11.41 -15.83 -5.09
CA TRP A 581 12.51 -16.38 -4.31
C TRP A 581 12.71 -15.69 -2.97
N LYS A 582 12.64 -14.35 -2.90
CA LYS A 582 12.72 -13.62 -1.63
C LYS A 582 11.51 -13.88 -0.73
N GLU A 583 10.31 -14.03 -1.30
CA GLU A 583 9.14 -14.46 -0.53
C GLU A 583 9.38 -15.85 0.10
N GLU A 584 9.99 -16.76 -0.64
CA GLU A 584 10.34 -18.10 -0.14
C GLU A 584 11.39 -18.06 0.96
N MET A 585 12.44 -17.26 0.81
CA MET A 585 13.44 -17.09 1.88
C MET A 585 12.83 -16.51 3.16
N LEU A 586 11.96 -15.51 3.02
CA LEU A 586 11.27 -14.91 4.15
C LEU A 586 10.36 -15.93 4.85
N TRP A 587 9.63 -16.74 4.08
CA TRP A 587 8.79 -17.80 4.61
C TRP A 587 9.61 -18.89 5.31
N ARG A 588 10.71 -19.32 4.71
CA ARG A 588 11.62 -20.32 5.31
C ARG A 588 12.15 -19.85 6.65
N LEU A 589 12.65 -18.60 6.73
CA LEU A 589 13.10 -18.02 8.00
C LEU A 589 11.97 -17.96 9.03
N TYR A 590 10.75 -17.60 8.61
CA TYR A 590 9.58 -17.64 9.49
C TYR A 590 9.34 -19.05 10.03
N VAL A 591 9.29 -20.07 9.17
CA VAL A 591 9.04 -21.47 9.58
C VAL A 591 10.14 -21.98 10.51
N GLU A 592 11.41 -21.78 10.17
CA GLU A 592 12.54 -22.20 11.02
C GLU A 592 12.54 -21.48 12.37
N SER A 593 12.22 -20.18 12.39
CA SER A 593 12.12 -19.40 13.64
C SER A 593 10.90 -19.78 14.46
N TYR A 594 9.77 -20.03 13.82
CA TYR A 594 8.53 -20.49 14.46
C TYR A 594 8.75 -21.86 15.09
N ASN A 595 9.34 -22.77 14.33
CA ASN A 595 9.74 -24.08 14.82
C ASN A 595 10.68 -23.89 16.00
N GLN A 596 11.76 -23.11 15.91
CA GLN A 596 12.69 -22.92 17.02
C GLN A 596 12.06 -22.28 18.26
N LEU A 597 11.17 -21.31 18.10
CA LEU A 597 10.41 -20.72 19.22
C LEU A 597 9.53 -21.79 19.88
N THR A 598 8.86 -22.61 19.08
CA THR A 598 7.96 -23.68 19.55
C THR A 598 8.73 -24.88 20.11
N LEU A 599 9.92 -25.17 19.56
CA LEU A 599 10.89 -26.22 19.91
C LEU A 599 11.65 -25.90 21.21
N GLY A 600 12.02 -24.62 21.41
CA GLY A 600 12.72 -24.14 22.61
C GLY A 600 11.94 -24.33 23.91
N TYR A 601 10.64 -24.60 23.83
CA TYR A 601 9.77 -24.88 24.98
C TYR A 601 9.66 -26.36 25.36
N GLY A 602 10.31 -27.26 24.62
CA GLY A 602 10.31 -28.70 24.92
C GLY A 602 11.38 -29.13 25.93
N ASP A 603 12.48 -28.39 26.07
CA ASP A 603 13.64 -28.82 26.87
C ASP A 603 13.49 -28.50 28.36
N ASP A 604 12.68 -27.51 28.76
CA ASP A 604 12.57 -27.05 30.14
C ASP A 604 11.31 -27.58 30.86
N SER A 605 11.53 -28.34 31.96
CA SER A 605 10.48 -28.72 32.91
C SER A 605 10.09 -27.53 33.79
N ILE A 606 8.82 -27.46 34.22
CA ILE A 606 8.34 -26.49 35.22
C ILE A 606 9.12 -26.60 36.54
N ASP A 607 9.78 -27.73 36.81
CA ASP A 607 10.62 -27.93 38.00
C ASP A 607 11.72 -26.85 38.17
N HIS A 608 12.14 -26.20 37.07
CA HIS A 608 13.20 -25.17 37.07
C HIS A 608 12.66 -23.73 36.92
N ASP A 609 11.34 -23.52 36.83
CA ASP A 609 10.72 -22.19 36.69
C ASP A 609 10.05 -21.73 37.99
N GLU A 610 10.87 -21.30 38.95
CA GLU A 610 10.42 -20.82 40.26
C GLU A 610 9.46 -19.63 40.15
N VAL A 611 9.65 -18.76 39.15
CA VAL A 611 8.90 -17.50 39.03
C VAL A 611 7.44 -17.74 38.64
N ALA A 612 7.19 -18.57 37.62
CA ALA A 612 5.84 -18.88 37.17
C ALA A 612 5.04 -19.63 38.25
N ARG A 613 5.69 -20.56 38.96
CA ARG A 613 5.09 -21.29 40.09
C ARG A 613 4.72 -20.36 41.24
N ILE A 614 5.60 -19.42 41.61
CA ILE A 614 5.32 -18.43 42.65
C ILE A 614 4.10 -17.58 42.27
N ALA A 615 4.04 -17.11 41.02
CA ALA A 615 2.91 -16.29 40.55
C ALA A 615 1.57 -17.04 40.65
N LEU A 616 1.53 -18.32 40.24
CA LEU A 616 0.34 -19.17 40.37
C LEU A 616 0.01 -19.49 41.82
N ASN A 617 1.01 -19.66 42.69
CA ASN A 617 0.75 -19.93 44.10
C ASN A 617 0.16 -18.69 44.82
N VAL A 618 0.59 -17.48 44.45
CA VAL A 618 0.07 -16.22 45.03
C VAL A 618 -1.40 -15.99 44.69
N GLN A 619 -1.83 -16.35 43.48
CA GLN A 619 -3.22 -16.17 43.01
C GLN A 619 -4.11 -17.40 43.25
N ARG A 620 -3.62 -18.38 44.03
CA ARG A 620 -4.27 -19.67 44.21
C ARG A 620 -5.61 -19.53 44.96
N PRO A 621 -6.68 -20.18 44.47
CA PRO A 621 -7.94 -20.32 45.20
C PRO A 621 -7.78 -21.07 46.54
N ASP A 622 -8.67 -20.78 47.51
CA ASP A 622 -8.63 -21.36 48.86
C ASP A 622 -8.85 -22.89 48.88
N ASP A 623 -9.50 -23.46 47.86
CA ASP A 623 -9.80 -24.88 47.76
C ASP A 623 -8.63 -25.74 47.28
N ILE A 624 -7.53 -25.12 46.83
CA ILE A 624 -6.32 -25.81 46.35
C ILE A 624 -5.21 -25.52 47.37
N THR A 625 -4.38 -26.52 47.68
CA THR A 625 -3.22 -26.33 48.55
C THR A 625 -1.92 -26.11 47.75
N GLU A 626 -0.89 -25.52 48.37
CA GLU A 626 0.40 -25.29 47.70
C GLU A 626 1.06 -26.59 47.27
N ALA A 627 0.98 -27.60 48.15
CA ALA A 627 1.52 -28.93 47.91
C ALA A 627 0.79 -29.62 46.75
N GLU A 628 -0.53 -29.46 46.67
CA GLU A 628 -1.34 -30.01 45.58
C GLU A 628 -1.03 -29.35 44.24
N LEU A 629 -0.94 -28.01 44.20
CA LEU A 629 -0.55 -27.27 43.00
C LEU A 629 0.86 -27.63 42.53
N THR A 630 1.80 -27.71 43.48
CA THR A 630 3.18 -28.10 43.20
C THR A 630 3.25 -29.50 42.61
N SER A 631 2.66 -30.49 43.30
CA SER A 631 2.65 -31.88 42.82
C SER A 631 1.97 -32.00 41.46
N TYR A 632 0.86 -31.30 41.22
CA TYR A 632 0.22 -31.33 39.90
C TYR A 632 1.12 -30.79 38.77
N LEU A 633 1.88 -29.71 39.03
CA LEU A 633 2.76 -29.07 38.05
C LEU A 633 4.08 -29.80 37.83
N GLU A 634 4.53 -30.63 38.78
CA GLU A 634 5.81 -31.33 38.71
C GLU A 634 5.89 -32.24 37.47
N GLY A 635 6.93 -32.03 36.67
CA GLY A 635 7.16 -32.78 35.43
C GLY A 635 6.41 -32.31 34.19
N PHE A 636 5.42 -31.41 34.31
CA PHE A 636 4.85 -30.79 33.12
C PHE A 636 5.90 -29.89 32.44
N PRO A 637 5.87 -29.75 31.10
CA PRO A 637 6.78 -28.87 30.37
C PRO A 637 6.40 -27.39 30.60
N GLN A 638 7.36 -26.48 30.61
CA GLN A 638 7.10 -25.04 30.80
C GLN A 638 6.05 -24.46 29.84
N ARG A 639 5.95 -25.02 28.62
CA ARG A 639 4.92 -24.63 27.64
C ARG A 639 3.50 -24.70 28.21
N TYR A 640 3.22 -25.60 29.16
CA TYR A 640 1.89 -25.70 29.76
C TYR A 640 1.42 -24.36 30.34
N LEU A 641 2.29 -23.69 31.12
CA LEU A 641 1.98 -22.41 31.75
C LEU A 641 1.95 -21.22 30.78
N ARG A 642 2.38 -21.42 29.53
CA ARG A 642 2.31 -20.42 28.46
C ARG A 642 1.06 -20.59 27.60
N LEU A 643 0.59 -21.83 27.46
CA LEU A 643 -0.60 -22.18 26.69
C LEU A 643 -1.88 -22.00 27.51
N VAL A 644 -1.79 -22.11 28.84
CA VAL A 644 -2.95 -22.17 29.72
C VAL A 644 -2.86 -21.08 30.79
N ASP A 645 -3.87 -20.21 30.82
CA ASP A 645 -3.99 -19.16 31.83
C ASP A 645 -4.17 -19.72 33.25
N GLY A 646 -3.72 -18.97 34.26
CA GLY A 646 -3.75 -19.39 35.67
C GLY A 646 -5.10 -19.94 36.17
N PRO A 647 -6.25 -19.28 35.90
CA PRO A 647 -7.56 -19.82 36.28
C PRO A 647 -7.84 -21.21 35.72
N VAL A 648 -7.44 -21.47 34.47
CA VAL A 648 -7.65 -22.74 33.77
C VAL A 648 -6.71 -23.82 34.32
N VAL A 649 -5.50 -23.46 34.74
CA VAL A 649 -4.59 -24.38 35.46
C VAL A 649 -5.26 -24.94 36.71
N TYR A 650 -5.99 -24.11 37.47
CA TYR A 650 -6.72 -24.57 38.65
C TYR A 650 -7.88 -25.50 38.29
N ASP A 651 -8.58 -25.25 37.18
CA ASP A 651 -9.64 -26.13 36.71
C ASP A 651 -9.09 -27.49 36.27
N HIS A 652 -7.96 -27.51 35.56
CA HIS A 652 -7.29 -28.75 35.21
C HIS A 652 -6.86 -29.55 36.43
N LEU A 653 -6.33 -28.88 37.45
CA LEU A 653 -5.98 -29.52 38.73
C LEU A 653 -7.22 -30.11 39.42
N ARG A 654 -8.34 -29.38 39.47
CA ARG A 654 -9.60 -29.90 40.05
C ARG A 654 -10.10 -31.13 39.31
N LEU A 655 -10.01 -31.12 37.97
CA LEU A 655 -10.34 -32.29 37.17
C LEU A 655 -9.33 -33.42 37.32
N ALA A 656 -8.08 -33.13 37.70
CA ALA A 656 -7.11 -34.17 37.98
C ALA A 656 -7.36 -34.94 39.30
N ARG A 657 -8.17 -34.38 40.21
CA ARG A 657 -8.51 -35.03 41.49
C ARG A 657 -9.24 -36.35 41.29
N ASP A 658 -8.78 -37.39 41.99
CA ASP A 658 -9.37 -38.73 42.00
C ASP A 658 -9.54 -39.37 40.60
N LEU A 659 -8.66 -39.02 39.65
CA LEU A 659 -8.58 -39.68 38.35
C LEU A 659 -8.34 -41.19 38.50
N LYS A 660 -9.09 -42.00 37.74
CA LYS A 660 -8.93 -43.45 37.69
C LYS A 660 -8.56 -43.88 36.26
N PRO A 661 -7.87 -45.02 36.09
CA PRO A 661 -7.56 -45.55 34.77
C PRO A 661 -8.82 -45.72 33.91
N GLY A 662 -8.75 -45.34 32.64
CA GLY A 662 -9.86 -45.45 31.68
C GLY A 662 -10.97 -44.40 31.83
N ILE A 663 -10.76 -43.36 32.65
CA ILE A 663 -11.65 -42.18 32.73
C ILE A 663 -10.94 -40.99 32.06
N VAL A 664 -11.65 -40.27 31.20
CA VAL A 664 -11.23 -38.96 30.70
C VAL A 664 -12.16 -37.89 31.24
N ARG A 665 -11.64 -36.70 31.49
CA ARG A 665 -12.43 -35.52 31.84
C ARG A 665 -12.19 -34.44 30.78
N PRO A 666 -13.11 -34.29 29.81
CA PRO A 666 -13.01 -33.27 28.78
C PRO A 666 -13.51 -31.92 29.29
N ILE A 667 -12.84 -30.83 28.89
CA ILE A 667 -13.37 -29.47 28.91
C ILE A 667 -13.46 -29.02 27.46
N LEU A 668 -14.66 -28.63 27.03
CA LEU A 668 -14.88 -28.09 25.70
C LEU A 668 -15.19 -26.58 25.77
N LYS A 669 -14.37 -25.77 25.10
CA LYS A 669 -14.56 -24.32 24.97
C LYS A 669 -14.75 -23.94 23.50
N THR A 670 -15.46 -22.83 23.29
CA THR A 670 -15.66 -22.24 21.96
C THR A 670 -14.92 -20.93 21.88
N HIS A 671 -14.23 -20.72 20.78
CA HIS A 671 -13.68 -19.44 20.34
C HIS A 671 -14.56 -18.88 19.21
N GLU A 672 -14.24 -17.69 18.67
CA GLU A 672 -15.07 -17.06 17.63
C GLU A 672 -15.22 -17.93 16.36
N THR A 673 -14.18 -18.69 16.00
CA THR A 673 -14.15 -19.52 14.77
C THR A 673 -13.68 -20.97 14.97
N SER A 674 -13.21 -21.34 16.16
CA SER A 674 -12.67 -22.68 16.48
C SER A 674 -13.19 -23.20 17.83
N TRP A 675 -12.94 -24.48 18.10
CA TRP A 675 -13.24 -25.14 19.37
C TRP A 675 -11.96 -25.65 20.00
N GLU A 676 -11.90 -25.61 21.33
CA GLU A 676 -10.79 -26.16 22.12
C GLU A 676 -11.31 -27.30 23.01
N LEU A 677 -10.66 -28.47 22.93
CA LEU A 677 -10.88 -29.60 23.82
C LEU A 677 -9.63 -29.82 24.68
N SER A 678 -9.75 -29.65 25.99
CA SER A 678 -8.76 -30.10 26.96
C SER A 678 -9.20 -31.44 27.55
N ALA A 679 -8.47 -32.51 27.29
CA ALA A 679 -8.78 -33.86 27.77
C ALA A 679 -7.77 -34.28 28.85
N ILE A 680 -8.27 -34.47 30.08
CA ILE A 680 -7.42 -34.85 31.22
C ILE A 680 -7.70 -36.30 31.58
N ALA A 681 -6.66 -37.13 31.62
CA ALA A 681 -6.75 -38.54 31.96
C ALA A 681 -5.47 -39.02 32.67
N LEU A 682 -5.48 -40.25 33.17
CA LEU A 682 -4.21 -40.93 33.45
C LEU A 682 -3.58 -41.38 32.12
N ASP A 683 -2.28 -41.16 31.99
CA ASP A 683 -1.54 -41.50 30.79
C ASP A 683 -1.65 -43.00 30.49
N GLN A 684 -2.01 -43.34 29.26
CA GLN A 684 -2.22 -44.71 28.81
C GLN A 684 -1.91 -44.86 27.33
N PRO A 685 -1.53 -46.06 26.86
CA PRO A 685 -1.20 -46.28 25.46
C PRO A 685 -2.32 -45.81 24.54
N ARG A 686 -1.94 -45.10 23.47
CA ARG A 686 -2.85 -44.61 22.42
C ARG A 686 -3.89 -43.58 22.90
N LEU A 687 -3.71 -42.91 24.04
CA LEU A 687 -4.64 -41.86 24.50
C LEU A 687 -4.84 -40.77 23.43
N PHE A 688 -3.76 -40.12 23.01
CA PHE A 688 -3.77 -39.05 22.01
C PHE A 688 -4.42 -39.50 20.68
N SER A 689 -4.02 -40.66 20.17
CA SER A 689 -4.58 -41.18 18.91
C SER A 689 -6.06 -41.54 19.07
N ASN A 690 -6.49 -42.11 20.19
CA ASN A 690 -7.91 -42.36 20.43
C ASN A 690 -8.75 -41.08 20.42
N ILE A 691 -8.26 -39.98 21.03
CA ILE A 691 -8.94 -38.68 21.01
C ILE A 691 -9.02 -38.14 19.58
N CYS A 692 -7.91 -38.17 18.81
CA CYS A 692 -7.90 -37.81 17.39
C CYS A 692 -8.94 -38.59 16.58
N GLY A 693 -9.10 -39.88 16.88
CA GLY A 693 -10.07 -40.76 16.24
C GLY A 693 -11.52 -40.36 16.55
N VAL A 694 -11.81 -39.99 17.80
CA VAL A 694 -13.15 -39.52 18.20
C VAL A 694 -13.47 -38.17 17.56
N LEU A 695 -12.55 -37.21 17.59
CA LEU A 695 -12.72 -35.92 16.90
C LEU A 695 -12.95 -36.11 15.39
N SER A 696 -12.16 -36.99 14.76
CA SER A 696 -12.34 -37.35 13.35
C SER A 696 -13.72 -37.97 13.10
N PHE A 697 -14.22 -38.84 13.99
CA PHE A 697 -15.54 -39.49 13.84
C PHE A 697 -16.70 -38.48 13.76
N PHE A 698 -16.61 -37.40 14.52
CA PHE A 698 -17.58 -36.30 14.48
C PHE A 698 -17.34 -35.31 13.31
N GLY A 699 -16.28 -35.49 12.52
CA GLY A 699 -15.96 -34.65 11.38
C GLY A 699 -15.23 -33.36 11.74
N MET A 700 -14.60 -33.31 12.91
CA MET A 700 -13.80 -32.17 13.35
C MET A 700 -12.48 -32.13 12.59
N ASP A 701 -12.10 -30.95 12.10
CA ASP A 701 -10.79 -30.74 11.47
C ASP A 701 -9.79 -30.23 12.50
N ILE A 702 -8.82 -31.06 12.87
CA ILE A 702 -7.88 -30.77 13.95
C ILE A 702 -6.80 -29.83 13.42
N MET A 703 -6.74 -28.64 14.00
CA MET A 703 -5.81 -27.57 13.61
C MET A 703 -4.52 -27.62 14.42
N ARG A 704 -4.59 -28.05 15.68
CA ARG A 704 -3.42 -28.07 16.59
C ARG A 704 -3.62 -29.09 17.72
N GLY A 705 -2.53 -29.69 18.22
CA GLY A 705 -2.56 -30.66 19.30
C GLY A 705 -1.38 -30.53 20.26
N HIS A 706 -1.64 -30.29 21.54
CA HIS A 706 -0.63 -30.26 22.58
C HIS A 706 -0.76 -31.47 23.49
N VAL A 707 0.25 -32.34 23.50
CA VAL A 707 0.35 -33.46 24.43
C VAL A 707 1.27 -33.05 25.57
N MET A 708 0.88 -33.38 26.79
CA MET A 708 1.73 -33.18 27.95
C MET A 708 1.36 -34.16 29.05
N SER A 709 2.38 -34.73 29.68
CA SER A 709 2.23 -35.57 30.86
C SER A 709 3.08 -35.01 31.99
N ASN A 710 2.62 -35.18 33.22
CA ASN A 710 3.37 -34.80 34.42
C ASN A 710 4.07 -36.01 35.07
N GLN A 711 4.90 -35.78 36.10
CA GLN A 711 5.62 -36.85 36.80
C GLN A 711 4.70 -37.83 37.56
N HIS A 712 3.44 -37.46 37.78
CA HIS A 712 2.44 -38.28 38.47
C HIS A 712 1.56 -39.09 37.50
N GLY A 713 1.88 -39.09 36.19
CA GLY A 713 1.16 -39.87 35.19
C GLY A 713 -0.21 -39.29 34.81
N VAL A 714 -0.45 -38.00 35.07
CA VAL A 714 -1.59 -37.27 34.50
C VAL A 714 -1.21 -36.78 33.12
N ALA A 715 -1.97 -37.18 32.11
CA ALA A 715 -1.90 -36.67 30.76
C ALA A 715 -2.96 -35.56 30.55
N LEU A 716 -2.55 -34.49 29.89
CA LEU A 716 -3.39 -33.39 29.45
C LEU A 716 -3.16 -33.21 27.95
N ASP A 717 -4.16 -33.55 27.15
CA ASP A 717 -4.13 -33.34 25.71
C ASP A 717 -5.06 -32.18 25.34
N ILE A 718 -4.52 -31.12 24.74
CA ILE A 718 -5.28 -29.95 24.30
C ILE A 718 -5.36 -29.94 22.78
N PHE A 719 -6.57 -29.93 22.24
CA PHE A 719 -6.83 -29.91 20.80
C PHE A 719 -7.56 -28.65 20.41
N GLU A 720 -7.10 -27.99 19.35
CA GLU A 720 -7.87 -26.95 18.66
C GLU A 720 -8.39 -27.51 17.33
N PHE A 721 -9.66 -27.29 17.03
CA PHE A 721 -10.29 -27.83 15.83
C PHE A 721 -11.45 -26.99 15.29
N GLU A 722 -11.74 -27.14 14.00
CA GLU A 722 -12.90 -26.56 13.33
C GLU A 722 -14.07 -27.55 13.23
N ASP A 723 -15.27 -27.08 13.58
CA ASP A 723 -16.53 -27.79 13.36
C ASP A 723 -17.12 -27.45 11.99
N ARG A 724 -16.50 -27.96 10.91
CA ARG A 724 -16.84 -27.60 9.53
C ARG A 724 -18.28 -27.96 9.13
N GLU A 725 -18.78 -29.08 9.64
CA GLU A 725 -20.15 -29.53 9.40
C GLU A 725 -21.15 -28.88 10.37
N LYS A 726 -20.67 -28.00 11.26
CA LYS A 726 -21.44 -27.31 12.31
C LYS A 726 -22.20 -28.27 13.23
N PHE A 727 -21.67 -29.49 13.45
CA PHE A 727 -22.29 -30.52 14.26
C PHE A 727 -22.44 -30.10 15.73
N LEU A 728 -21.39 -29.59 16.36
CA LEU A 728 -21.43 -29.12 17.75
C LEU A 728 -22.32 -27.87 17.90
N THR A 729 -22.34 -27.04 16.86
CA THR A 729 -23.11 -25.78 16.87
C THR A 729 -24.60 -26.00 16.66
N LEU A 730 -25.00 -26.96 15.81
CA LEU A 730 -26.39 -27.18 15.42
C LEU A 730 -27.13 -28.20 16.29
N ASN A 731 -26.43 -29.03 17.06
CA ASN A 731 -27.04 -30.13 17.83
C ASN A 731 -26.87 -29.92 19.35
N PRO A 732 -27.97 -29.70 20.10
CA PRO A 732 -27.89 -29.49 21.54
C PRO A 732 -27.29 -30.65 22.35
N SER A 733 -27.43 -31.90 21.88
CA SER A 733 -26.88 -33.10 22.53
C SER A 733 -25.44 -33.43 22.11
N ALA A 734 -24.85 -32.70 21.15
CA ALA A 734 -23.58 -33.09 20.56
C ALA A 734 -22.40 -33.09 21.54
N ARG A 735 -22.45 -32.23 22.56
CA ARG A 735 -21.44 -32.24 23.64
C ARG A 735 -21.51 -33.53 24.43
N ASP A 736 -22.69 -33.89 24.94
CA ASP A 736 -22.90 -35.12 25.70
C ASP A 736 -22.53 -36.37 24.86
N GLU A 737 -22.83 -36.35 23.56
CA GLU A 737 -22.47 -37.44 22.64
C GLU A 737 -20.95 -37.56 22.42
N LEU A 738 -20.24 -36.43 22.29
CA LEU A 738 -18.79 -36.40 22.16
C LEU A 738 -18.13 -36.91 23.44
N GLU A 739 -18.56 -36.42 24.60
CA GLU A 739 -18.03 -36.81 25.91
C GLU A 739 -18.26 -38.30 26.19
N ALA A 740 -19.48 -38.80 25.94
CA ALA A 740 -19.80 -40.21 26.10
C ALA A 740 -18.95 -41.12 25.20
N LEU A 741 -18.71 -40.72 23.94
CA LEU A 741 -17.87 -41.51 23.04
C LEU A 741 -16.39 -41.46 23.43
N LEU A 742 -15.89 -40.30 23.89
CA LEU A 742 -14.54 -40.19 24.45
C LEU A 742 -14.36 -41.15 25.63
N ASP A 743 -15.30 -41.14 26.58
CA ASP A 743 -15.30 -42.03 27.74
C ASP A 743 -15.37 -43.52 27.35
N ASP A 744 -16.19 -43.86 26.35
CA ASP A 744 -16.33 -45.25 25.88
C ASP A 744 -15.08 -45.75 25.16
N VAL A 745 -14.43 -44.90 24.35
CA VAL A 745 -13.22 -45.26 23.63
C VAL A 745 -12.02 -45.35 24.57
N ILE A 746 -11.84 -44.34 25.44
CA ILE A 746 -10.73 -44.27 26.40
C ILE A 746 -10.88 -45.34 27.49
N GLY A 747 -12.12 -45.63 27.89
CA GLY A 747 -12.45 -46.73 28.80
C GLY A 747 -12.42 -48.13 28.16
N GLY A 748 -12.09 -48.23 26.86
CA GLY A 748 -11.95 -49.50 26.13
C GLY A 748 -13.26 -50.25 25.84
N ARG A 749 -14.41 -49.61 26.03
CA ARG A 749 -15.74 -50.18 25.72
C ARG A 749 -16.04 -50.14 24.22
N VAL A 750 -15.45 -49.21 23.49
CA VAL A 750 -15.60 -49.03 22.03
C VAL A 750 -14.24 -48.98 21.35
N VAL A 751 -14.08 -49.72 20.26
CA VAL A 751 -12.89 -49.63 19.38
C VAL A 751 -13.18 -48.63 18.26
N ILE A 752 -12.51 -47.48 18.29
CA ILE A 752 -12.78 -46.36 17.37
C ILE A 752 -12.60 -46.71 15.88
N ASP A 753 -11.67 -47.62 15.54
CA ASP A 753 -11.49 -48.12 14.16
C ASP A 753 -12.80 -48.62 13.53
N GLU A 754 -13.61 -49.35 14.30
CA GLU A 754 -14.83 -49.96 13.78
C GLU A 754 -15.88 -48.90 13.44
N LYS A 755 -15.93 -47.82 14.23
CA LYS A 755 -16.80 -46.66 14.00
C LYS A 755 -16.32 -45.85 12.78
N LEU A 756 -15.00 -45.71 12.61
CA LEU A 756 -14.41 -44.95 11.49
C LEU A 756 -14.54 -45.67 10.14
N LYS A 757 -14.55 -47.02 10.10
CA LYS A 757 -14.72 -47.82 8.86
C LYS A 757 -15.93 -47.41 8.01
N GLY A 758 -17.06 -47.06 8.64
CA GLY A 758 -18.28 -46.63 7.96
C GLY A 758 -18.14 -45.26 7.29
N ARG A 759 -17.49 -44.30 7.97
CA ARG A 759 -17.24 -42.94 7.48
C ARG A 759 -16.12 -42.88 6.44
N TRP A 760 -15.07 -43.71 6.59
CA TRP A 760 -13.97 -43.85 5.61
C TRP A 760 -14.45 -44.22 4.21
N ARG A 761 -15.47 -45.08 4.10
CA ARG A 761 -16.09 -45.45 2.81
C ARG A 761 -16.87 -44.31 2.17
N ALA A 762 -17.42 -43.39 2.96
CA ALA A 762 -18.20 -42.24 2.48
C ALA A 762 -17.30 -41.05 2.08
N GLY A 763 -16.21 -40.80 2.82
CA GLY A 763 -15.27 -39.69 2.58
C GLY A 763 -14.37 -39.86 1.34
N ARG A 764 -14.15 -41.08 0.86
CA ARG A 764 -13.32 -41.41 -0.33
C ARG A 764 -13.81 -40.78 -1.65
N LYS A 765 -15.04 -40.27 -1.74
CA LYS A 765 -15.66 -39.83 -3.00
C LYS A 765 -15.38 -38.38 -3.42
N LYS A 766 -14.64 -37.56 -2.65
CA LYS A 766 -14.68 -36.09 -2.84
C LYS A 766 -13.36 -35.31 -2.94
N LEU A 767 -12.18 -35.92 -2.87
CA LEU A 767 -10.92 -35.15 -2.97
C LEU A 767 -10.20 -35.43 -4.31
N PRO A 768 -9.87 -34.40 -5.12
CA PRO A 768 -8.98 -34.57 -6.26
C PRO A 768 -7.57 -34.90 -5.74
N VAL A 769 -7.05 -36.07 -6.11
CA VAL A 769 -5.73 -36.53 -5.71
C VAL A 769 -4.70 -35.81 -6.59
N GLU A 770 -4.11 -34.74 -6.05
CA GLU A 770 -2.81 -34.28 -6.55
C GLU A 770 -1.78 -35.39 -6.24
N GLN A 771 -0.96 -35.79 -7.21
CA GLN A 771 0.08 -36.83 -7.00
C GLN A 771 1.21 -36.26 -6.13
N ILE A 772 0.97 -36.21 -4.83
CA ILE A 772 1.97 -35.85 -3.83
C ILE A 772 2.56 -37.15 -3.29
N THR A 773 3.86 -37.34 -3.53
CA THR A 773 4.62 -38.43 -2.89
C THR A 773 4.81 -38.07 -1.42
N PRO A 774 4.30 -38.87 -0.45
CA PRO A 774 4.51 -38.61 0.96
C PRO A 774 6.01 -38.61 1.29
N HIS A 775 6.43 -37.71 2.18
CA HIS A 775 7.81 -37.62 2.62
C HIS A 775 7.86 -37.48 4.14
N VAL A 776 8.70 -38.29 4.79
CA VAL A 776 8.97 -38.24 6.23
C VAL A 776 10.46 -37.94 6.44
N HIS A 777 10.74 -36.84 7.13
CA HIS A 777 12.08 -36.37 7.44
C HIS A 777 12.32 -36.36 8.95
N TYR A 778 13.50 -36.83 9.38
CA TYR A 778 13.88 -36.90 10.78
C TYR A 778 14.97 -35.87 11.08
N ASN A 779 14.79 -35.09 12.14
CA ASN A 779 15.78 -34.15 12.63
C ASN A 779 16.09 -34.41 14.10
N ASN A 780 17.35 -34.78 14.37
CA ASN A 780 17.87 -35.01 15.72
C ASN A 780 18.67 -33.83 16.28
N HIS A 781 18.80 -32.71 15.56
CA HIS A 781 19.60 -31.55 15.97
C HIS A 781 18.76 -30.46 16.63
N TYR A 782 17.46 -30.38 16.31
CA TYR A 782 16.57 -29.33 16.81
C TYR A 782 16.26 -29.39 18.31
N SER A 783 16.35 -30.57 18.93
CA SER A 783 16.15 -30.74 20.38
C SER A 783 17.26 -31.62 20.95
N LYS A 784 17.61 -31.43 22.22
CA LYS A 784 18.48 -32.37 22.94
C LYS A 784 17.74 -33.62 23.40
N ARG A 785 16.42 -33.53 23.60
CA ARG A 785 15.56 -34.59 24.15
C ARG A 785 14.73 -35.35 23.10
N PHE A 786 14.23 -34.68 22.08
CA PHE A 786 13.29 -35.25 21.11
C PHE A 786 13.93 -35.55 19.76
N THR A 787 13.39 -36.55 19.07
CA THR A 787 13.55 -36.70 17.62
C THR A 787 12.37 -36.01 16.95
N VAL A 788 12.65 -35.00 16.12
CA VAL A 788 11.61 -34.27 15.38
C VAL A 788 11.34 -35.01 14.07
N VAL A 789 10.07 -35.31 13.81
CA VAL A 789 9.61 -35.99 12.59
C VAL A 789 8.72 -35.04 11.81
N GLU A 790 9.21 -34.57 10.68
CA GLU A 790 8.48 -33.71 9.75
C GLU A 790 7.83 -34.59 8.68
N MET A 791 6.53 -34.44 8.49
CA MET A 791 5.74 -35.24 7.57
C MET A 791 5.02 -34.34 6.57
N VAL A 792 5.23 -34.62 5.28
CA VAL A 792 4.51 -34.00 4.17
C VAL A 792 3.67 -35.08 3.49
N ALA A 793 2.35 -34.93 3.45
CA ALA A 793 1.45 -35.92 2.86
C ALA A 793 0.19 -35.29 2.26
N PRO A 794 -0.56 -35.99 1.39
CA PRO A 794 -1.92 -35.59 1.05
C PRO A 794 -2.78 -35.52 2.32
N ASN A 795 -3.43 -34.38 2.55
CA ASN A 795 -4.41 -34.27 3.62
C ASN A 795 -5.62 -35.17 3.32
N GLY A 796 -6.16 -35.80 4.34
CA GLY A 796 -7.26 -36.73 4.20
C GLY A 796 -7.94 -37.02 5.52
N TRP A 797 -9.17 -37.50 5.43
CA TRP A 797 -10.01 -37.73 6.61
C TRP A 797 -9.35 -38.72 7.59
N GLY A 798 -9.20 -38.30 8.84
CA GLY A 798 -8.54 -39.09 9.89
C GLY A 798 -7.04 -39.35 9.62
N LEU A 799 -6.35 -38.48 8.88
CA LEU A 799 -4.90 -38.58 8.69
C LEU A 799 -4.14 -38.59 10.02
N LEU A 800 -4.36 -37.57 10.86
CA LEU A 800 -3.70 -37.46 12.15
C LEU A 800 -3.94 -38.67 13.05
N TYR A 801 -5.17 -39.21 13.04
CA TYR A 801 -5.50 -40.45 13.75
C TYR A 801 -4.60 -41.62 13.31
N ARG A 802 -4.49 -41.85 12.00
CA ARG A 802 -3.72 -42.96 11.44
C ARG A 802 -2.23 -42.80 11.73
N VAL A 803 -1.70 -41.60 11.55
CA VAL A 803 -0.28 -41.28 11.79
C VAL A 803 0.06 -41.41 13.26
N SER A 804 -0.71 -40.78 14.16
CA SER A 804 -0.48 -40.88 15.60
C SER A 804 -0.63 -42.31 16.13
N ARG A 805 -1.49 -43.11 15.50
CA ARG A 805 -1.62 -44.53 15.82
C ARG A 805 -0.41 -45.35 15.38
N ALA A 806 0.11 -45.13 14.16
CA ALA A 806 1.33 -45.77 13.70
C ALA A 806 2.50 -45.45 14.64
N ILE A 807 2.66 -44.17 15.02
CA ILE A 807 3.67 -43.73 15.99
C ILE A 807 3.55 -44.48 17.32
N ALA A 808 2.34 -44.55 17.89
CA ALA A 808 2.09 -45.25 19.14
C ALA A 808 2.35 -46.77 19.04
N ASP A 809 2.01 -47.39 17.89
CA ASP A 809 2.19 -48.82 17.64
C ASP A 809 3.67 -49.20 17.45
N SER A 810 4.50 -48.28 16.97
CA SER A 810 5.95 -48.42 16.93
C SER A 810 6.64 -48.21 18.29
N GLY A 811 5.87 -47.97 19.36
CA GLY A 811 6.36 -47.79 20.74
C GLY A 811 6.87 -46.39 21.06
N CYS A 812 6.60 -45.41 20.20
CA CYS A 812 7.02 -44.02 20.38
C CYS A 812 5.93 -43.22 21.11
N SER A 813 6.36 -42.30 21.98
CA SER A 813 5.47 -41.34 22.64
C SER A 813 5.48 -40.02 21.87
N ILE A 814 4.31 -39.42 21.70
CA ILE A 814 4.16 -38.09 21.09
C ILE A 814 4.16 -37.08 22.22
N ASP A 815 5.20 -36.26 22.30
CA ASP A 815 5.27 -35.20 23.29
C ASP A 815 4.70 -33.89 22.74
N LEU A 816 4.76 -33.65 21.44
CA LEU A 816 4.17 -32.46 20.79
C LEU A 816 3.80 -32.80 19.36
N VAL A 817 2.69 -32.26 18.88
CA VAL A 817 2.36 -32.25 17.46
C VAL A 817 2.00 -30.84 16.99
N LEU A 818 2.59 -30.42 15.87
CA LEU A 818 2.20 -29.21 15.17
C LEU A 818 1.54 -29.65 13.87
N ILE A 819 0.31 -29.22 13.65
CA ILE A 819 -0.49 -29.60 12.48
C ILE A 819 -0.59 -28.35 11.62
N ASN A 820 -0.21 -28.45 10.36
CA ASN A 820 -0.39 -27.37 9.41
C ASN A 820 -0.93 -27.96 8.09
N THR A 821 -2.10 -27.48 7.67
CA THR A 821 -2.74 -27.95 6.43
C THR A 821 -2.70 -26.86 5.37
N GLU A 822 -1.95 -27.10 4.29
CA GLU A 822 -1.87 -26.22 3.12
C GLU A 822 -2.71 -26.79 1.96
N GLY A 823 -3.98 -26.35 1.85
CA GLY A 823 -4.88 -26.79 0.80
C GLY A 823 -5.18 -28.29 0.89
N THR A 824 -4.63 -29.10 0.00
CA THR A 824 -4.73 -30.57 0.00
C THR A 824 -3.51 -31.27 0.60
N LYS A 825 -2.58 -30.52 1.21
CA LYS A 825 -1.35 -31.04 1.83
C LYS A 825 -1.42 -30.91 3.35
N ALA A 826 -0.97 -31.93 4.06
CA ALA A 826 -0.68 -31.88 5.48
C ALA A 826 0.84 -31.78 5.67
N LEU A 827 1.27 -30.84 6.49
CA LEU A 827 2.64 -30.52 6.90
C LEU A 827 2.69 -30.65 8.42
N ASP A 828 2.79 -31.88 8.90
CA ASP A 828 2.71 -32.18 10.33
C ASP A 828 4.11 -32.40 10.91
N VAL A 829 4.35 -31.89 12.11
CA VAL A 829 5.62 -32.06 12.83
C VAL A 829 5.34 -32.74 14.16
N PHE A 830 5.95 -33.92 14.36
CA PHE A 830 5.82 -34.71 15.59
C PHE A 830 7.12 -34.69 16.37
N HIS A 831 7.04 -34.48 17.68
CA HIS A 831 8.17 -34.59 18.59
C HIS A 831 8.05 -35.90 19.32
N LEU A 832 8.96 -36.81 19.01
CA LEU A 832 8.86 -38.18 19.46
C LEU A 832 9.94 -38.49 20.48
N THR A 833 9.55 -39.29 21.47
CA THR A 833 10.47 -39.99 22.37
C THR A 833 10.30 -41.50 22.31
N GLU A 834 11.40 -42.20 22.52
CA GLU A 834 11.46 -43.64 22.78
C GLU A 834 12.02 -43.81 24.20
N GLN A 835 11.21 -44.34 25.11
CA GLN A 835 11.58 -44.50 26.53
C GLN A 835 12.08 -43.20 27.20
N GLY A 836 11.54 -42.05 26.80
CA GLY A 836 11.89 -40.73 27.34
C GLY A 836 13.14 -40.07 26.73
N GLY A 837 13.79 -40.71 25.76
CA GLY A 837 14.92 -40.17 24.99
C GLY A 837 14.64 -40.10 23.49
N LYS A 838 15.65 -39.73 22.70
CA LYS A 838 15.55 -39.72 21.22
C LYS A 838 15.36 -41.13 20.65
N LEU A 839 14.73 -41.20 19.49
CA LEU A 839 14.54 -42.45 18.76
C LEU A 839 15.89 -42.97 18.27
N THR A 840 16.11 -44.28 18.43
CA THR A 840 17.24 -44.97 17.80
C THR A 840 17.11 -44.97 16.27
N GLU A 841 18.23 -45.10 15.54
CA GLU A 841 18.21 -45.19 14.06
C GLU A 841 17.31 -46.34 13.57
N GLU A 842 17.36 -47.50 14.23
CA GLU A 842 16.51 -48.65 13.94
C GLU A 842 15.01 -48.33 14.10
N THR A 843 14.63 -47.63 15.17
CA THR A 843 13.24 -47.19 15.39
C THR A 843 12.83 -46.12 14.38
N GLN A 844 13.72 -45.21 13.99
CA GLN A 844 13.45 -44.22 12.92
C GLN A 844 13.19 -44.90 11.57
N GLU A 845 13.99 -45.90 11.19
CA GLU A 845 13.80 -46.65 9.94
C GLU A 845 12.49 -47.45 9.93
N ARG A 846 12.18 -48.15 11.03
CA ARG A 846 10.93 -48.90 11.18
C ARG A 846 9.72 -47.98 11.12
N LEU A 847 9.73 -46.90 11.91
CA LEU A 847 8.65 -45.93 11.95
C LEU A 847 8.49 -45.23 10.59
N LYS A 848 9.59 -44.95 9.89
CA LYS A 848 9.55 -44.39 8.54
C LYS A 848 8.78 -45.31 7.59
N ALA A 849 9.08 -46.61 7.60
CA ALA A 849 8.38 -47.58 6.76
C ALA A 849 6.88 -47.68 7.12
N ASP A 850 6.56 -47.74 8.41
CA ASP A 850 5.17 -47.80 8.91
C ASP A 850 4.37 -46.54 8.51
N LEU A 851 5.00 -45.36 8.61
CA LEU A 851 4.41 -44.09 8.20
C LEU A 851 4.25 -44.01 6.68
N GLU A 852 5.28 -44.37 5.90
CA GLU A 852 5.19 -44.40 4.44
C GLU A 852 4.12 -45.37 3.94
N GLU A 853 3.92 -46.52 4.59
CA GLU A 853 2.80 -47.44 4.30
C GLU A 853 1.45 -46.80 4.64
N THR A 854 1.34 -46.18 5.83
CA THR A 854 0.12 -45.50 6.29
C THR A 854 -0.30 -44.37 5.36
N LEU A 855 0.69 -43.64 4.83
CA LEU A 855 0.51 -42.52 3.90
C LEU A 855 0.31 -43.01 2.45
N GLY A 856 0.99 -44.09 2.04
CA GLY A 856 0.87 -44.70 0.71
C GLY A 856 -0.44 -45.46 0.48
N ALA A 857 -1.01 -46.06 1.53
CA ALA A 857 -2.36 -46.65 1.49
C ALA A 857 -3.46 -45.61 1.21
N ALA A 858 -3.16 -44.31 1.39
CA ALA A 858 -4.04 -43.20 1.01
C ALA A 858 -3.89 -42.79 -0.48
N ALA A 859 -2.78 -43.12 -1.13
CA ALA A 859 -2.50 -42.78 -2.52
C ALA A 859 -2.96 -43.85 -3.54
N ASN A 860 -3.08 -45.12 -3.13
CA ASN A 860 -3.42 -46.25 -4.00
C ASN A 860 -4.88 -46.77 -3.89
N HIS A 861 -5.78 -46.13 -3.14
CA HIS A 861 -7.16 -46.61 -2.92
C HIS A 861 -8.27 -45.56 -2.92
#